data_AF-A0A0F9P9F8-F1
#
_entry.id   AF-A0A0F9P9F8-F1
#
_cell.length_a   1.000
_cell.length_b   1.000
_cell.length_c   1.000
_cell.angle_alpha   90.00
_cell.angle_beta   90.00
_cell.angle_gamma   90.00
#
_symmetry.space_group_name_H-M   'P 1'
#
loop_
_entity.id
_entity.type
_entity.pdbx_description
1 polymer ?
#
loop_
_entity_poly.entity_id
_entity_poly.type
_entity_poly.pdbx_seq_one_letter_code
_entity_poly.pdbx_strand_id
1 'polypeptide(L)'
;FRAPAGAVELTVGGSATQTYGASGDSHAAHAFIVAEDNGSYIYDVTVVGTHGTLVIDIDSTQYSQAFNTNSDTTATDWITTHTAALGGLGIIPLTGGASIISITAEEAIVITDDGVGMSLGTPLSNIAIVVHDAGTNGILRIDIDGVDYDEAFDTDAATTAAAWVSTHSAALGILSPVITATNPAGARINLAVAGEPVYSDQSIGGMSITSAGVERDIVVAGAAGTLSLTINGTPYTEANTGTTDGTADAWRATHAATLAGLGDAITVTDGGPATITLSVASGTTPTVLDTSSGGTTATYSDEIVVDTLIEGNLVIDIDGVDYTEAFDTNADTTADNWRTTHTGTLAGLSPVLTVTDGGPARIIITPASGTPVFTDDSPAGMSFTEYQASSVILAGTNGNTIIEVDGTDYTETFDSNAATTAAAFVTNQAAAILSAKSVIVTNVTATLYFDHAITAPTIVDNSTVGFLTFTSGAQAGGGVLTVTGKSIDDDGNYNGSDTEVIVANVSAAVTDQLFETTKKWLGQITFTISGEGGAAFKFNYGLVKYEDFGNRDFTFNDIEFIMHAGANETGLNVEVFHYNPAEMTYSAAAFDPMAQAQYSLLADHTTEGNDVDDNFDGGWKRAGIGLDVLGGNGEGLVVRVTTAVNNSISYGVLHLGVSM
;
A
#
# COMPACT_ATOMS: atom_id res chain seq x y z
N PHE A 1 12.78 5.44 12.78
CA PHE A 1 12.90 6.86 12.39
C PHE A 1 12.14 7.08 11.08
N ARG A 2 11.35 8.14 10.94
CA ARG A 2 10.80 8.60 9.65
C ARG A 2 10.74 10.13 9.64
N ALA A 3 11.56 10.77 8.80
CA ALA A 3 11.35 12.14 8.34
C ALA A 3 10.88 12.12 6.88
N PRO A 4 10.21 13.17 6.39
CA PRO A 4 10.11 13.45 4.96
C PRO A 4 11.51 13.65 4.34
N ALA A 5 11.61 13.51 3.02
CA ALA A 5 12.85 13.69 2.27
C ALA A 5 13.25 15.16 2.00
N GLY A 6 12.75 16.11 2.81
CA GLY A 6 13.00 17.54 2.71
C GLY A 6 11.96 18.37 3.48
N ALA A 7 12.22 19.67 3.65
CA ALA A 7 11.45 20.51 4.57
C ALA A 7 10.01 20.82 4.13
N VAL A 8 9.14 20.97 5.13
CA VAL A 8 7.89 21.71 5.03
C VAL A 8 8.16 23.20 5.26
N GLU A 9 7.61 24.03 4.40
CA GLU A 9 7.66 25.49 4.53
C GLU A 9 6.32 26.03 5.04
N LEU A 10 6.28 26.55 6.28
CA LEU A 10 5.08 27.19 6.82
C LEU A 10 5.15 28.72 6.78
N THR A 11 4.25 29.32 6.00
CA THR A 11 3.94 30.76 6.08
C THR A 11 3.02 31.06 7.28
N VAL A 12 3.04 32.29 7.78
CA VAL A 12 2.21 32.70 8.94
C VAL A 12 0.72 32.56 8.62
N GLY A 13 0.01 31.77 9.43
CA GLY A 13 -1.38 31.36 9.19
C GLY A 13 -1.54 30.05 8.40
N GLY A 14 -0.44 29.45 7.96
CA GLY A 14 -0.38 28.11 7.36
C GLY A 14 -0.30 26.99 8.39
N SER A 15 -0.65 25.79 7.94
CA SER A 15 -0.63 24.55 8.71
C SER A 15 -0.12 23.39 7.85
N ALA A 16 0.72 22.54 8.41
CA ALA A 16 1.07 21.25 7.83
C ALA A 16 0.51 20.14 8.70
N THR A 17 -0.23 19.22 8.09
CA THR A 17 -0.75 18.02 8.74
C THR A 17 0.04 16.83 8.21
N GLN A 18 0.64 16.04 9.11
CA GLN A 18 1.20 14.74 8.76
C GLN A 18 0.37 13.65 9.41
N THR A 19 -0.21 12.80 8.57
CA THR A 19 -0.75 11.51 9.00
C THR A 19 0.42 10.51 9.06
N TYR A 20 0.56 9.81 10.17
CA TYR A 20 1.52 8.73 10.34
C TYR A 20 0.76 7.44 10.60
N GLY A 21 0.91 6.49 9.69
CA GLY A 21 -0.03 5.37 9.57
C GLY A 21 -1.33 5.78 8.88
N ALA A 22 -2.29 4.87 8.85
CA ALA A 22 -3.69 5.15 8.52
C ALA A 22 -4.42 5.78 9.73
N SER A 23 -5.75 5.75 9.72
CA SER A 23 -6.49 5.70 10.99
C SER A 23 -6.13 4.39 11.72
N GLY A 24 -6.36 4.32 13.03
CA GLY A 24 -6.12 3.11 13.82
C GLY A 24 -4.64 2.72 14.05
N ASP A 25 -3.68 3.18 13.27
CA ASP A 25 -2.28 2.79 13.45
C ASP A 25 -1.68 3.30 14.78
N SER A 26 -1.13 2.38 15.57
CA SER A 26 -0.48 2.73 16.83
C SER A 26 0.98 3.11 16.62
N HIS A 27 1.24 4.41 16.72
CA HIS A 27 2.59 4.94 16.75
C HIS A 27 2.85 5.66 18.06
N ALA A 28 3.58 4.94 18.93
CA ALA A 28 4.45 5.48 19.96
C ALA A 28 5.42 6.51 19.35
N ALA A 29 4.99 7.79 19.32
CA ALA A 29 5.50 8.77 18.38
C ALA A 29 5.95 10.06 19.05
N HIS A 30 7.22 10.11 19.49
CA HIS A 30 7.83 11.39 19.85
C HIS A 30 7.81 12.34 18.63
N ALA A 31 7.26 13.56 18.69
CA ALA A 31 7.18 14.51 17.57
C ALA A 31 8.35 15.52 17.43
N PHE A 32 9.27 15.29 16.47
CA PHE A 32 10.47 16.10 16.17
C PHE A 32 10.20 17.08 15.02
N ILE A 33 10.80 18.28 15.01
CA ILE A 33 10.80 19.26 13.91
C ILE A 33 12.24 19.82 13.70
N VAL A 34 12.85 19.70 12.51
CA VAL A 34 14.20 20.23 12.23
C VAL A 34 14.22 21.31 11.15
N ALA A 35 14.65 22.54 11.43
CA ALA A 35 14.70 23.57 10.40
C ALA A 35 15.82 23.33 9.37
N GLU A 36 15.50 23.59 8.10
CA GLU A 36 16.35 23.32 6.93
C GLU A 36 16.69 24.62 6.20
N ASP A 37 17.90 24.71 5.65
CA ASP A 37 18.33 25.79 4.75
C ASP A 37 17.97 25.43 3.29
N ASN A 38 18.10 26.36 2.33
CA ASN A 38 17.56 26.21 0.98
C ASN A 38 17.89 24.85 0.31
N GLY A 39 16.84 24.07 0.04
CA GLY A 39 16.93 22.79 -0.65
C GLY A 39 17.51 22.94 -2.05
N SER A 40 18.62 22.23 -2.29
CA SER A 40 19.26 22.09 -3.60
C SER A 40 18.36 21.27 -4.53
N TYR A 41 17.58 21.94 -5.38
CA TYR A 41 16.88 21.29 -6.48
C TYR A 41 17.93 20.82 -7.51
N ILE A 42 18.11 19.51 -7.65
CA ILE A 42 19.01 18.91 -8.64
C ILE A 42 18.21 18.54 -9.89
N TYR A 43 18.54 19.15 -11.02
CA TYR A 43 17.97 18.84 -12.32
C TYR A 43 19.01 18.18 -13.23
N ASP A 44 18.85 16.91 -13.55
CA ASP A 44 19.74 16.18 -14.46
C ASP A 44 19.31 16.34 -15.93
N VAL A 45 19.99 17.23 -16.65
CA VAL A 45 19.85 17.41 -18.09
C VAL A 45 20.76 16.44 -18.84
N THR A 46 20.15 15.43 -19.49
CA THR A 46 20.87 14.50 -20.37
C THR A 46 21.04 15.10 -21.77
N VAL A 47 22.29 15.18 -22.24
CA VAL A 47 22.69 15.85 -23.47
C VAL A 47 22.78 14.84 -24.62
N VAL A 48 21.74 14.73 -25.45
CA VAL A 48 21.73 13.86 -26.64
C VAL A 48 21.82 14.66 -27.94
N GLY A 49 22.61 14.17 -28.90
CA GLY A 49 22.77 14.81 -30.22
C GLY A 49 24.07 14.42 -30.93
N THR A 50 24.23 14.89 -32.19
CA THR A 50 25.48 14.76 -32.97
C THR A 50 25.90 16.04 -33.71
N HIS A 51 25.04 17.07 -33.68
CA HIS A 51 25.27 18.39 -34.28
C HIS A 51 24.24 19.39 -33.75
N GLY A 52 24.47 20.69 -33.92
CA GLY A 52 23.51 21.75 -33.62
C GLY A 52 24.00 22.69 -32.51
N THR A 53 23.06 23.18 -31.70
CA THR A 53 23.34 24.02 -30.54
C THR A 53 22.45 23.55 -29.39
N LEU A 54 23.07 23.19 -28.27
CA LEU A 54 22.37 22.96 -27.01
C LEU A 54 21.87 24.32 -26.50
N VAL A 55 20.58 24.45 -26.25
CA VAL A 55 19.98 25.65 -25.65
C VAL A 55 19.16 25.20 -24.44
N ILE A 56 19.67 25.50 -23.25
CA ILE A 56 18.94 25.30 -22.00
C ILE A 56 18.42 26.68 -21.61
N ASP A 57 17.11 26.87 -21.61
CA ASP A 57 16.52 28.04 -20.97
C ASP A 57 16.42 27.76 -19.45
N ILE A 58 16.83 28.74 -18.65
CA ILE A 58 16.68 28.76 -17.20
C ILE A 58 16.05 30.11 -16.85
N ASP A 59 14.82 30.08 -16.36
CA ASP A 59 14.03 31.25 -15.95
C ASP A 59 13.92 32.36 -17.01
N SER A 60 13.58 31.98 -18.25
CA SER A 60 13.52 32.86 -19.44
C SER A 60 14.86 33.47 -19.88
N THR A 61 15.97 32.83 -19.51
CA THR A 61 17.33 33.18 -19.93
C THR A 61 17.96 31.99 -20.65
N GLN A 62 18.21 32.13 -21.96
CA GLN A 62 18.81 31.07 -22.77
C GLN A 62 20.33 30.98 -22.59
N TYR A 63 20.81 29.81 -22.16
CA TYR A 63 22.23 29.45 -22.04
C TYR A 63 22.59 28.47 -23.18
N SER A 64 23.41 28.92 -24.14
CA SER A 64 23.61 28.22 -25.41
C SER A 64 25.05 27.78 -25.68
N GLN A 65 25.23 26.54 -26.13
CA GLN A 65 26.52 25.96 -26.46
C GLN A 65 26.46 25.28 -27.83
N ALA A 66 27.37 25.65 -28.74
CA ALA A 66 27.50 24.98 -30.02
C ALA A 66 27.99 23.53 -29.81
N PHE A 67 27.32 22.56 -30.46
CA PHE A 67 27.70 21.15 -30.38
C PHE A 67 29.10 20.94 -30.98
N ASN A 68 29.96 20.20 -30.26
CA ASN A 68 31.35 20.00 -30.63
C ASN A 68 31.61 18.57 -31.15
N THR A 69 32.61 17.84 -30.64
CA THR A 69 32.98 16.50 -31.13
C THR A 69 32.10 15.36 -30.58
N ASN A 70 31.46 15.55 -29.42
CA ASN A 70 30.47 14.61 -28.86
C ASN A 70 29.63 15.31 -27.76
N SER A 71 28.62 14.61 -27.26
CA SER A 71 27.75 15.08 -26.17
C SER A 71 28.50 15.33 -24.85
N ASP A 72 29.45 14.47 -24.47
CA ASP A 72 30.26 14.64 -23.25
C ASP A 72 31.04 15.96 -23.23
N THR A 73 31.72 16.26 -24.34
CA THR A 73 32.50 17.48 -24.49
C THR A 73 31.57 18.68 -24.69
N THR A 74 30.37 18.51 -25.27
CA THR A 74 29.37 19.58 -25.39
C THR A 74 28.79 19.95 -24.01
N ALA A 75 28.51 18.98 -23.15
CA ALA A 75 28.10 19.19 -21.77
C ALA A 75 29.21 19.90 -20.96
N THR A 76 30.46 19.43 -21.10
CA THR A 76 31.64 20.01 -20.44
C THR A 76 31.89 21.46 -20.86
N ASP A 77 31.78 21.76 -22.16
CA ASP A 77 31.93 23.13 -22.70
C ASP A 77 30.77 24.03 -22.23
N TRP A 78 29.52 23.54 -22.19
CA TRP A 78 28.37 24.32 -21.70
C TRP A 78 28.57 24.71 -20.24
N ILE A 79 28.95 23.76 -19.37
CA ILE A 79 29.20 24.03 -17.94
C ILE A 79 30.34 25.04 -17.80
N THR A 80 31.47 24.80 -18.48
CA THR A 80 32.65 25.69 -18.45
C THR A 80 32.33 27.11 -18.89
N THR A 81 31.45 27.27 -19.88
CA THR A 81 31.03 28.58 -20.42
C THR A 81 30.08 29.32 -19.48
N HIS A 82 29.15 28.62 -18.83
CA HIS A 82 28.01 29.25 -18.13
C HIS A 82 28.13 29.30 -16.60
N THR A 83 29.04 28.53 -15.97
CA THR A 83 29.22 28.50 -14.49
C THR A 83 29.35 29.90 -13.87
N ALA A 84 30.08 30.82 -14.50
CA ALA A 84 30.30 32.17 -13.96
C ALA A 84 29.05 33.08 -14.05
N ALA A 85 28.08 32.76 -14.91
CA ALA A 85 26.80 33.46 -14.99
C ALA A 85 25.77 32.82 -14.03
N LEU A 86 25.72 31.50 -13.98
CA LEU A 86 24.81 30.72 -13.13
C LEU A 86 25.12 30.91 -11.63
N GLY A 87 26.39 30.94 -11.26
CA GLY A 87 26.82 31.28 -9.89
C GLY A 87 26.50 32.73 -9.48
N GLY A 88 26.10 33.60 -10.43
CA GLY A 88 25.54 34.92 -10.14
C GLY A 88 24.05 34.90 -9.75
N LEU A 89 23.39 33.74 -9.88
CA LEU A 89 21.97 33.50 -9.60
C LEU A 89 21.76 32.49 -8.44
N GLY A 90 22.82 32.05 -7.76
CA GLY A 90 22.75 30.95 -6.79
C GLY A 90 22.73 29.54 -7.42
N ILE A 91 22.93 29.44 -8.74
CA ILE A 91 22.84 28.18 -9.48
C ILE A 91 24.25 27.57 -9.64
N ILE A 92 24.43 26.33 -9.19
CA ILE A 92 25.69 25.58 -9.25
C ILE A 92 25.56 24.46 -10.28
N PRO A 93 26.13 24.61 -11.50
CA PRO A 93 26.21 23.50 -12.45
C PRO A 93 27.30 22.52 -12.05
N LEU A 94 26.97 21.23 -12.11
CA LEU A 94 27.81 20.08 -11.80
C LEU A 94 27.86 19.13 -13.02
N THR A 95 28.96 18.41 -13.18
CA THR A 95 29.06 17.33 -14.17
C THR A 95 28.51 16.04 -13.57
N GLY A 96 27.29 15.63 -13.92
CA GLY A 96 26.67 14.39 -13.44
C GLY A 96 27.33 13.12 -14.01
N GLY A 97 28.05 13.24 -15.12
CA GLY A 97 28.81 12.15 -15.72
C GLY A 97 29.11 12.39 -17.19
N ALA A 98 29.25 11.30 -17.95
CA ALA A 98 29.25 11.36 -19.41
C ALA A 98 27.88 11.89 -19.89
N SER A 99 27.89 12.96 -20.68
CA SER A 99 26.70 13.57 -21.29
C SER A 99 25.59 14.05 -20.32
N ILE A 100 25.87 14.27 -19.02
CA ILE A 100 24.89 14.78 -18.05
C ILE A 100 25.35 16.13 -17.46
N ILE A 101 24.49 17.14 -17.56
CA ILE A 101 24.60 18.43 -16.87
C ILE A 101 23.64 18.37 -15.68
N SER A 102 24.17 18.30 -14.46
CA SER A 102 23.37 18.35 -13.24
C SER A 102 23.32 19.80 -12.76
N ILE A 103 22.14 20.40 -12.64
CA ILE A 103 21.98 21.79 -12.23
C ILE A 103 21.42 21.83 -10.81
N THR A 104 22.19 22.33 -9.84
CA THR A 104 21.73 22.64 -8.49
C THR A 104 21.21 24.09 -8.44
N ALA A 105 19.99 24.31 -7.94
CA ALA A 105 19.43 25.63 -7.68
C ALA A 105 18.79 25.71 -6.27
N GLU A 106 18.81 26.89 -5.66
CA GLU A 106 18.20 27.16 -4.34
C GLU A 106 16.68 27.37 -4.40
N GLU A 107 16.13 27.64 -5.59
CA GLU A 107 14.71 27.79 -5.88
C GLU A 107 14.34 26.90 -7.08
N ALA A 108 13.04 26.61 -7.25
CA ALA A 108 12.55 25.74 -8.31
C ALA A 108 12.56 26.45 -9.68
N ILE A 109 13.65 26.29 -10.43
CA ILE A 109 13.85 26.86 -11.77
C ILE A 109 13.00 26.15 -12.84
N VAL A 110 12.60 26.91 -13.87
CA VAL A 110 11.97 26.34 -15.07
C VAL A 110 13.06 26.04 -16.10
N ILE A 111 13.18 24.75 -16.47
CA ILE A 111 14.07 24.29 -17.55
C ILE A 111 13.23 23.90 -18.76
N THR A 112 13.52 24.50 -19.91
CA THR A 112 12.94 24.13 -21.21
C THR A 112 14.00 24.02 -22.30
N ASP A 113 13.76 23.12 -23.27
CA ASP A 113 14.65 22.86 -24.40
C ASP A 113 14.20 23.64 -25.64
N ASP A 114 15.03 24.59 -26.08
CA ASP A 114 14.90 25.32 -27.35
C ASP A 114 15.90 24.77 -28.41
N GLY A 115 16.52 23.62 -28.15
CA GLY A 115 17.61 23.04 -28.94
C GLY A 115 17.17 22.46 -30.28
N VAL A 116 17.66 23.04 -31.37
CA VAL A 116 17.46 22.49 -32.73
C VAL A 116 18.40 21.30 -32.96
N GLY A 117 17.93 20.10 -32.61
CA GLY A 117 18.60 18.82 -32.84
C GLY A 117 19.04 18.05 -31.59
N MET A 118 18.47 18.40 -30.42
CA MET A 118 18.72 17.81 -29.10
C MET A 118 17.38 17.67 -28.36
N SER A 119 17.32 16.97 -27.22
CA SER A 119 16.05 16.73 -26.49
C SER A 119 16.22 16.38 -25.00
N LEU A 120 15.38 16.93 -24.12
CA LEU A 120 15.16 16.49 -22.73
C LEU A 120 14.17 15.31 -22.62
N GLY A 121 14.07 14.67 -21.44
CA GLY A 121 13.18 13.53 -21.18
C GLY A 121 12.59 13.46 -19.76
N THR A 122 11.50 12.71 -19.60
CA THR A 122 10.59 12.66 -18.43
C THR A 122 10.18 11.21 -18.09
N PRO A 123 9.61 10.93 -16.89
CA PRO A 123 9.28 9.55 -16.46
C PRO A 123 8.14 8.88 -17.27
N LEU A 124 8.09 7.54 -17.20
CA LEU A 124 7.29 6.67 -18.08
C LEU A 124 6.00 6.13 -17.44
N SER A 125 4.87 6.28 -18.13
CA SER A 125 3.63 5.49 -17.95
C SER A 125 3.74 4.14 -18.69
N ASN A 126 3.10 3.08 -18.16
CA ASN A 126 3.09 1.74 -18.77
C ASN A 126 1.66 1.27 -19.08
N ILE A 127 1.43 0.82 -20.31
CA ILE A 127 0.15 0.31 -20.82
C ILE A 127 0.34 -1.15 -21.27
N ALA A 128 -0.62 -2.03 -20.99
CA ALA A 128 -0.62 -3.43 -21.43
C ALA A 128 -1.82 -3.73 -22.34
N ILE A 129 -1.57 -4.39 -23.47
CA ILE A 129 -2.50 -4.68 -24.55
C ILE A 129 -2.52 -6.19 -24.79
N VAL A 130 -3.71 -6.80 -24.85
CA VAL A 130 -3.87 -8.23 -25.20
C VAL A 130 -4.42 -8.34 -26.62
N VAL A 131 -3.77 -9.17 -27.44
CA VAL A 131 -4.17 -9.49 -28.82
C VAL A 131 -4.96 -10.80 -28.80
N HIS A 132 -6.13 -10.82 -29.43
CA HIS A 132 -6.99 -12.01 -29.50
C HIS A 132 -6.95 -12.64 -30.89
N ASP A 133 -6.87 -13.98 -30.95
CA ASP A 133 -7.01 -14.74 -32.19
C ASP A 133 -8.49 -14.77 -32.62
N ALA A 134 -8.74 -14.41 -33.88
CA ALA A 134 -10.07 -14.38 -34.49
C ALA A 134 -10.11 -15.07 -35.87
N GLY A 135 -9.06 -15.83 -36.21
CA GLY A 135 -9.02 -16.66 -37.42
C GLY A 135 -8.02 -16.20 -38.49
N THR A 136 -8.01 -16.95 -39.59
CA THR A 136 -6.83 -17.15 -40.46
C THR A 136 -6.24 -15.94 -41.20
N ASN A 137 -6.87 -14.76 -41.21
CA ASN A 137 -6.38 -13.56 -41.92
C ASN A 137 -6.95 -12.28 -41.27
N GLY A 138 -6.08 -11.34 -40.88
CA GLY A 138 -6.48 -10.03 -40.32
C GLY A 138 -5.33 -9.02 -40.30
N ILE A 139 -5.59 -7.82 -39.78
CA ILE A 139 -4.59 -6.77 -39.50
C ILE A 139 -4.80 -6.25 -38.07
N LEU A 140 -3.74 -6.29 -37.27
CA LEU A 140 -3.69 -5.72 -35.92
C LEU A 140 -3.32 -4.26 -36.08
N ARG A 141 -4.22 -3.37 -35.69
CA ARG A 141 -4.07 -1.93 -35.85
C ARG A 141 -4.22 -1.24 -34.51
N ILE A 142 -3.09 -0.79 -33.99
CA ILE A 142 -3.04 0.14 -32.86
C ILE A 142 -2.88 1.53 -33.46
N ASP A 143 -3.92 2.36 -33.38
CA ASP A 143 -3.79 3.80 -33.65
C ASP A 143 -3.13 4.43 -32.41
N ILE A 144 -2.03 5.16 -32.61
CA ILE A 144 -1.34 5.93 -31.57
C ILE A 144 -1.20 7.37 -32.06
N ASP A 145 -1.84 8.30 -31.36
CA ASP A 145 -1.89 9.74 -31.65
C ASP A 145 -2.30 10.10 -33.10
N GLY A 146 -3.12 9.26 -33.75
CA GLY A 146 -3.63 9.46 -35.11
C GLY A 146 -2.78 8.82 -36.21
N VAL A 147 -1.93 7.85 -35.86
CA VAL A 147 -1.09 7.08 -36.78
C VAL A 147 -1.39 5.60 -36.63
N ASP A 148 -1.82 4.96 -37.72
CA ASP A 148 -2.05 3.51 -37.79
C ASP A 148 -0.72 2.72 -37.75
N TYR A 149 -0.54 1.87 -36.73
CA TYR A 149 0.53 0.86 -36.69
C TYR A 149 -0.05 -0.50 -37.03
N ASP A 150 -0.01 -0.85 -38.33
CA ASP A 150 -0.60 -2.07 -38.93
C ASP A 150 0.40 -3.25 -38.95
N GLU A 151 0.10 -4.34 -38.25
CA GLU A 151 0.76 -5.64 -38.47
C GLU A 151 -0.20 -6.66 -39.10
N ALA A 152 0.28 -7.48 -40.03
CA ALA A 152 -0.54 -8.55 -40.59
C ALA A 152 -0.61 -9.75 -39.63
N PHE A 153 -1.80 -10.35 -39.47
CA PHE A 153 -1.94 -11.55 -38.64
C PHE A 153 -1.14 -12.72 -39.22
N ASP A 154 -0.12 -13.17 -38.50
CA ASP A 154 0.64 -14.37 -38.82
C ASP A 154 0.29 -15.49 -37.85
N THR A 155 -0.62 -16.36 -38.31
CA THR A 155 -1.01 -17.69 -37.82
C THR A 155 -1.46 -17.88 -36.37
N ASP A 156 -1.00 -17.08 -35.41
CA ASP A 156 -1.47 -17.01 -34.03
C ASP A 156 -1.26 -15.60 -33.42
N ALA A 157 -1.96 -15.31 -32.32
CA ALA A 157 -1.95 -13.99 -31.69
C ALA A 157 -0.64 -13.65 -30.95
N ALA A 158 0.15 -14.63 -30.50
CA ALA A 158 1.44 -14.41 -29.86
C ALA A 158 2.53 -14.11 -30.90
N THR A 159 2.56 -14.86 -32.00
CA THR A 159 3.41 -14.57 -33.16
C THR A 159 3.08 -13.20 -33.74
N THR A 160 1.80 -12.85 -33.88
CA THR A 160 1.36 -11.52 -34.34
C THR A 160 1.74 -10.40 -33.36
N ALA A 161 1.59 -10.59 -32.04
CA ALA A 161 2.02 -9.61 -31.05
C ALA A 161 3.54 -9.39 -31.06
N ALA A 162 4.33 -10.46 -31.20
CA ALA A 162 5.79 -10.38 -31.32
C ALA A 162 6.24 -9.71 -32.63
N ALA A 163 5.55 -10.01 -33.75
CA ALA A 163 5.78 -9.36 -35.04
C ALA A 163 5.51 -7.85 -34.94
N TRP A 164 4.35 -7.43 -34.41
CA TRP A 164 3.98 -6.03 -34.29
C TRP A 164 5.03 -5.24 -33.50
N VAL A 165 5.50 -5.76 -32.36
CA VAL A 165 6.58 -5.14 -31.57
C VAL A 165 7.89 -5.07 -32.37
N SER A 166 8.26 -6.13 -33.09
CA SER A 166 9.48 -6.16 -33.91
C SER A 166 9.44 -5.21 -35.11
N THR A 167 8.26 -4.98 -35.70
CA THR A 167 8.06 -4.08 -36.85
C THR A 167 8.02 -2.62 -36.42
N HIS A 168 7.29 -2.31 -35.34
CA HIS A 168 6.93 -0.94 -35.00
C HIS A 168 7.81 -0.28 -33.94
N SER A 169 8.52 -1.03 -33.08
CA SER A 169 9.38 -0.45 -32.02
C SER A 169 10.42 0.56 -32.53
N ALA A 170 10.96 0.38 -33.74
CA ALA A 170 11.90 1.33 -34.34
C ALA A 170 11.24 2.65 -34.81
N ALA A 171 9.94 2.64 -35.11
CA ALA A 171 9.16 3.84 -35.44
C ALA A 171 8.60 4.54 -34.19
N LEU A 172 8.24 3.76 -33.17
CA LEU A 172 7.81 4.25 -31.85
C LEU A 172 8.98 4.89 -31.06
N GLY A 173 10.18 4.33 -31.22
CA GLY A 173 11.42 4.83 -30.63
C GLY A 173 11.94 6.17 -31.18
N ILE A 174 11.29 6.75 -32.19
CA ILE A 174 11.58 8.08 -32.74
C ILE A 174 10.44 9.11 -32.53
N LEU A 175 9.41 8.73 -31.77
CA LEU A 175 8.35 9.66 -31.35
C LEU A 175 8.84 10.58 -30.22
N SER A 176 8.06 11.64 -29.95
CA SER A 176 8.25 12.55 -28.82
C SER A 176 6.88 12.80 -28.17
N PRO A 177 6.60 12.20 -26.99
CA PRO A 177 7.47 11.36 -26.17
C PRO A 177 7.87 10.04 -26.86
N VAL A 178 9.02 9.50 -26.47
CA VAL A 178 9.50 8.19 -26.95
C VAL A 178 8.59 7.08 -26.42
N ILE A 179 8.17 6.17 -27.30
CA ILE A 179 7.35 5.00 -26.93
C ILE A 179 8.21 3.73 -27.09
N THR A 180 8.38 2.99 -26.01
CA THR A 180 9.09 1.71 -25.97
C THR A 180 8.08 0.57 -25.97
N ALA A 181 7.95 -0.12 -27.10
CA ALA A 181 7.13 -1.33 -27.21
C ALA A 181 7.93 -2.59 -26.82
N THR A 182 7.31 -3.48 -26.04
CA THR A 182 7.87 -4.78 -25.66
C THR A 182 6.80 -5.87 -25.70
N ASN A 183 7.19 -7.13 -25.92
CA ASN A 183 6.31 -8.30 -25.69
C ASN A 183 6.90 -9.07 -24.50
N PRO A 184 6.22 -9.12 -23.33
CA PRO A 184 6.73 -9.82 -22.15
C PRO A 184 6.65 -11.35 -22.28
N ALA A 185 5.53 -11.84 -22.82
CA ALA A 185 5.30 -13.21 -23.30
C ALA A 185 3.93 -13.31 -23.98
N GLY A 186 3.79 -14.26 -24.91
CA GLY A 186 2.49 -14.61 -25.51
C GLY A 186 1.87 -13.49 -26.34
N ALA A 187 0.54 -13.43 -26.35
CA ALA A 187 -0.25 -12.46 -27.10
C ALA A 187 -0.39 -11.11 -26.37
N ARG A 188 0.70 -10.59 -25.77
CA ARG A 188 0.72 -9.33 -25.04
C ARG A 188 1.71 -8.33 -25.63
N ILE A 189 1.31 -7.07 -25.69
CA ILE A 189 2.12 -5.92 -26.09
C ILE A 189 2.09 -4.93 -24.93
N ASN A 190 3.25 -4.57 -24.39
CA ASN A 190 3.40 -3.52 -23.39
C ASN A 190 4.01 -2.27 -24.05
N LEU A 191 3.38 -1.11 -23.86
CA LEU A 191 3.85 0.19 -24.34
C LEU A 191 4.26 1.04 -23.13
N ALA A 192 5.53 1.44 -23.07
CA ALA A 192 6.06 2.37 -22.06
C ALA A 192 6.34 3.74 -22.70
N VAL A 193 5.83 4.83 -22.11
CA VAL A 193 5.75 6.15 -22.77
C VAL A 193 5.88 7.29 -21.77
N ALA A 194 6.63 8.34 -22.10
CA ALA A 194 6.84 9.50 -21.24
C ALA A 194 5.66 10.51 -21.26
N GLY A 195 4.47 10.04 -20.88
CA GLY A 195 3.22 10.82 -20.87
C GLY A 195 2.00 9.94 -21.16
N GLU A 196 0.86 10.58 -21.45
CA GLU A 196 -0.41 9.93 -21.76
C GLU A 196 -0.76 10.08 -23.26
N PRO A 197 -0.32 9.16 -24.15
CA PRO A 197 -0.72 9.16 -25.56
C PRO A 197 -2.16 8.64 -25.71
N VAL A 198 -2.85 9.08 -26.75
CA VAL A 198 -4.20 8.56 -27.05
C VAL A 198 -4.08 7.38 -28.00
N TYR A 199 -4.52 6.21 -27.56
CA TYR A 199 -4.56 5.00 -28.37
C TYR A 199 -6.00 4.53 -28.64
N SER A 200 -6.24 3.94 -29.80
CA SER A 200 -7.52 3.30 -30.12
C SER A 200 -7.35 2.02 -30.94
N ASP A 201 -8.24 1.05 -30.73
CA ASP A 201 -8.31 -0.14 -31.57
C ASP A 201 -9.08 0.18 -32.86
N GLN A 202 -8.44 -0.10 -33.99
CA GLN A 202 -9.06 -0.03 -35.31
C GLN A 202 -8.81 -1.32 -36.11
N SER A 203 -8.50 -2.43 -35.42
CA SER A 203 -8.16 -3.72 -36.03
C SER A 203 -9.26 -4.27 -36.94
N ILE A 204 -8.85 -4.97 -38.01
CA ILE A 204 -9.77 -5.45 -39.05
C ILE A 204 -9.50 -6.91 -39.43
N GLY A 205 -10.55 -7.60 -39.88
CA GLY A 205 -10.48 -9.04 -40.19
C GLY A 205 -10.83 -9.95 -39.02
N GLY A 206 -11.31 -9.40 -37.91
CA GLY A 206 -11.82 -10.15 -36.76
C GLY A 206 -11.04 -9.92 -35.48
N MET A 207 -9.75 -9.55 -35.58
CA MET A 207 -8.94 -9.23 -34.40
C MET A 207 -9.48 -8.01 -33.67
N SER A 208 -9.33 -8.03 -32.35
CA SER A 208 -9.74 -6.99 -31.42
C SER A 208 -8.75 -6.89 -30.27
N ILE A 209 -8.67 -5.69 -29.69
CA ILE A 209 -7.94 -5.39 -28.46
C ILE A 209 -8.95 -5.29 -27.32
N THR A 210 -8.69 -6.00 -26.22
CA THR A 210 -9.52 -5.93 -25.01
C THR A 210 -8.74 -5.22 -23.90
N SER A 211 -9.22 -4.04 -23.50
CA SER A 211 -8.90 -3.48 -22.18
C SER A 211 -9.51 -4.37 -21.10
N ALA A 212 -8.74 -4.75 -20.07
CA ALA A 212 -9.07 -5.82 -19.13
C ALA A 212 -10.56 -5.92 -18.71
N GLY A 213 -11.14 -7.12 -18.89
CA GLY A 213 -12.48 -7.47 -18.44
C GLY A 213 -12.49 -7.97 -16.99
N VAL A 214 -13.65 -8.45 -16.53
CA VAL A 214 -13.79 -9.09 -15.21
C VAL A 214 -13.20 -10.50 -15.26
N GLU A 215 -12.32 -10.80 -14.30
CA GLU A 215 -11.67 -12.10 -14.12
C GLU A 215 -12.14 -12.73 -12.78
N ARG A 216 -12.44 -14.03 -12.75
CA ARG A 216 -12.58 -14.84 -11.52
C ARG A 216 -11.46 -15.87 -11.48
N ASP A 217 -10.73 -15.96 -10.38
CA ASP A 217 -9.80 -17.07 -10.11
C ASP A 217 -10.47 -18.18 -9.28
N ILE A 218 -10.16 -19.43 -9.63
CA ILE A 218 -10.68 -20.64 -8.98
C ILE A 218 -9.48 -21.48 -8.54
N VAL A 219 -9.30 -21.69 -7.23
CA VAL A 219 -8.17 -22.46 -6.69
C VAL A 219 -8.56 -23.93 -6.53
N VAL A 220 -7.84 -24.83 -7.21
CA VAL A 220 -8.05 -26.28 -7.16
C VAL A 220 -7.26 -26.89 -5.99
N ALA A 221 -7.93 -27.61 -5.12
CA ALA A 221 -7.35 -28.30 -3.98
C ALA A 221 -7.65 -29.81 -4.00
N GLY A 222 -6.79 -30.61 -3.35
CA GLY A 222 -7.01 -32.05 -3.13
C GLY A 222 -6.17 -33.00 -4.01
N ALA A 223 -5.99 -34.22 -3.52
CA ALA A 223 -4.99 -35.18 -4.02
C ALA A 223 -5.57 -36.41 -4.76
N ALA A 224 -6.90 -36.51 -4.85
CA ALA A 224 -7.61 -37.58 -5.55
C ALA A 224 -9.07 -37.17 -5.82
N GLY A 225 -9.74 -37.83 -6.77
CA GLY A 225 -11.16 -37.61 -7.05
C GLY A 225 -11.43 -36.99 -8.41
N THR A 226 -12.41 -36.08 -8.46
CA THR A 226 -12.93 -35.47 -9.70
C THR A 226 -13.15 -33.96 -9.50
N LEU A 227 -12.41 -33.18 -10.29
CA LEU A 227 -12.75 -31.85 -10.80
C LEU A 227 -14.21 -31.75 -11.25
N SER A 228 -15.11 -30.97 -10.64
CA SER A 228 -16.47 -30.79 -11.19
C SER A 228 -17.01 -29.38 -10.97
N LEU A 229 -16.73 -28.49 -11.92
CA LEU A 229 -17.22 -27.11 -11.90
C LEU A 229 -18.49 -26.98 -12.74
N THR A 230 -19.59 -26.54 -12.15
CA THR A 230 -20.80 -26.18 -12.89
C THR A 230 -20.75 -24.68 -13.21
N ILE A 231 -20.60 -24.34 -14.49
CA ILE A 231 -20.47 -22.96 -14.96
C ILE A 231 -21.72 -22.60 -15.75
N ASN A 232 -22.40 -21.51 -15.39
CA ASN A 232 -23.66 -21.08 -15.99
C ASN A 232 -24.68 -22.23 -16.14
N GLY A 233 -24.82 -23.05 -15.09
CA GLY A 233 -25.73 -24.20 -15.03
C GLY A 233 -25.28 -25.46 -15.81
N THR A 234 -24.10 -25.46 -16.44
CA THR A 234 -23.56 -26.61 -17.20
C THR A 234 -22.38 -27.24 -16.44
N PRO A 235 -22.38 -28.56 -16.15
CA PRO A 235 -21.28 -29.21 -15.43
C PRO A 235 -20.09 -29.57 -16.34
N TYR A 236 -18.88 -29.22 -15.89
CA TYR A 236 -17.60 -29.47 -16.55
C TYR A 236 -16.69 -30.31 -15.64
N THR A 237 -16.58 -31.61 -15.94
CA THR A 237 -15.88 -32.59 -15.08
C THR A 237 -14.49 -32.94 -15.60
N GLU A 238 -13.50 -33.10 -14.71
CA GLU A 238 -12.16 -33.63 -15.01
C GLU A 238 -11.68 -34.58 -13.89
N ALA A 239 -10.90 -35.61 -14.23
CA ALA A 239 -10.34 -36.51 -13.22
C ALA A 239 -9.09 -35.90 -12.54
N ASN A 240 -8.99 -36.01 -11.21
CA ASN A 240 -7.78 -35.54 -10.50
C ASN A 240 -6.57 -36.38 -10.93
N THR A 241 -5.53 -35.70 -11.41
CA THR A 241 -4.34 -36.33 -12.02
C THR A 241 -3.28 -36.76 -11.01
N GLY A 242 -3.49 -36.47 -9.72
CA GLY A 242 -2.56 -36.73 -8.62
C GLY A 242 -1.79 -35.48 -8.15
N THR A 243 -1.91 -34.36 -8.87
CA THR A 243 -1.54 -33.02 -8.40
C THR A 243 -2.69 -32.05 -8.67
N THR A 244 -2.83 -31.02 -7.84
CA THR A 244 -3.84 -29.96 -8.01
C THR A 244 -3.58 -29.17 -9.30
N ASP A 245 -2.33 -28.79 -9.50
CA ASP A 245 -1.80 -28.09 -10.67
C ASP A 245 -2.10 -28.84 -11.98
N GLY A 246 -1.70 -30.13 -12.04
CA GLY A 246 -1.99 -31.01 -13.17
C GLY A 246 -3.48 -31.35 -13.34
N THR A 247 -4.34 -31.02 -12.37
CA THR A 247 -5.80 -31.18 -12.47
C THR A 247 -6.43 -29.89 -13.01
N ALA A 248 -5.93 -28.72 -12.62
CA ALA A 248 -6.26 -27.44 -13.25
C ALA A 248 -5.87 -27.45 -14.73
N ASP A 249 -4.63 -27.82 -15.06
CA ASP A 249 -4.14 -28.01 -16.44
C ASP A 249 -5.08 -28.87 -17.29
N ALA A 250 -5.41 -30.07 -16.80
CA ALA A 250 -6.28 -31.00 -17.51
C ALA A 250 -7.68 -30.41 -17.72
N TRP A 251 -8.26 -29.79 -16.69
CA TRP A 251 -9.60 -29.20 -16.79
C TRP A 251 -9.62 -28.05 -17.81
N ARG A 252 -8.62 -27.16 -17.78
CA ARG A 252 -8.47 -26.07 -18.76
C ARG A 252 -8.37 -26.61 -20.17
N ALA A 253 -7.50 -27.61 -20.39
CA ALA A 253 -7.28 -28.23 -21.70
C ALA A 253 -8.53 -28.97 -22.25
N THR A 254 -9.33 -29.60 -21.39
CA THR A 254 -10.56 -30.30 -21.79
C THR A 254 -11.71 -29.34 -22.08
N HIS A 255 -11.91 -28.29 -21.26
CA HIS A 255 -13.16 -27.53 -21.25
C HIS A 255 -13.10 -26.15 -21.93
N ALA A 256 -11.93 -25.52 -22.06
CA ALA A 256 -11.81 -24.15 -22.59
C ALA A 256 -12.47 -23.95 -23.97
N ALA A 257 -12.29 -24.90 -24.89
CA ALA A 257 -12.89 -24.83 -26.23
C ALA A 257 -14.44 -24.91 -26.24
N THR A 258 -15.05 -25.43 -25.16
CA THR A 258 -16.51 -25.46 -25.00
C THR A 258 -17.01 -24.17 -24.34
N LEU A 259 -16.26 -23.64 -23.37
CA LEU A 259 -16.56 -22.39 -22.66
C LEU A 259 -16.42 -21.14 -23.55
N ALA A 260 -15.43 -21.12 -24.44
CA ALA A 260 -15.30 -20.12 -25.50
C ALA A 260 -16.40 -20.20 -26.58
N GLY A 261 -17.18 -21.29 -26.62
CA GLY A 261 -18.31 -21.50 -27.53
C GLY A 261 -19.68 -21.12 -26.97
N LEU A 262 -19.73 -20.54 -25.76
CA LEU A 262 -20.97 -20.05 -25.14
C LEU A 262 -21.41 -18.69 -25.71
N GLY A 263 -22.65 -18.29 -25.41
CA GLY A 263 -23.27 -17.06 -25.94
C GLY A 263 -22.58 -15.77 -25.50
N ASP A 264 -22.14 -15.73 -24.24
CA ASP A 264 -21.04 -14.89 -23.80
C ASP A 264 -19.80 -15.79 -23.74
N ALA A 265 -18.75 -15.45 -24.49
CA ALA A 265 -17.55 -16.29 -24.59
C ALA A 265 -16.71 -16.17 -23.32
N ILE A 266 -16.57 -17.30 -22.60
CA ILE A 266 -15.71 -17.40 -21.41
C ILE A 266 -14.33 -17.86 -21.86
N THR A 267 -13.35 -16.98 -21.70
CA THR A 267 -11.92 -17.33 -21.86
C THR A 267 -11.45 -18.02 -20.59
N VAL A 268 -10.67 -19.09 -20.75
CA VAL A 268 -10.09 -19.86 -19.65
C VAL A 268 -8.58 -19.74 -19.74
N THR A 269 -7.95 -19.15 -18.73
CA THR A 269 -6.50 -18.93 -18.68
C THR A 269 -5.85 -19.61 -17.47
N ASP A 270 -4.52 -19.69 -17.53
CA ASP A 270 -3.70 -20.13 -16.42
C ASP A 270 -3.49 -18.98 -15.43
N GLY A 271 -4.01 -19.14 -14.20
CA GLY A 271 -3.83 -18.20 -13.09
C GLY A 271 -2.57 -18.49 -12.26
N GLY A 272 -1.75 -19.46 -12.66
CA GLY A 272 -0.62 -19.98 -11.89
C GLY A 272 -0.94 -21.30 -11.18
N PRO A 273 -0.07 -21.74 -10.25
CA PRO A 273 -0.09 -23.09 -9.70
C PRO A 273 -1.44 -23.50 -9.10
N ALA A 274 -2.11 -24.47 -9.75
CA ALA A 274 -3.45 -24.94 -9.42
C ALA A 274 -4.61 -23.92 -9.53
N THR A 275 -4.42 -22.79 -10.21
CA THR A 275 -5.45 -21.75 -10.39
C THR A 275 -6.05 -21.76 -11.80
N ILE A 276 -7.37 -21.73 -11.90
CA ILE A 276 -8.10 -21.57 -13.16
C ILE A 276 -8.71 -20.17 -13.19
N THR A 277 -8.28 -19.32 -14.11
CA THR A 277 -8.86 -18.00 -14.31
C THR A 277 -9.95 -18.09 -15.38
N LEU A 278 -11.14 -17.56 -15.09
CA LEU A 278 -12.24 -17.37 -16.03
C LEU A 278 -12.44 -15.88 -16.30
N SER A 279 -12.42 -15.44 -17.56
CA SER A 279 -12.71 -14.05 -17.93
C SER A 279 -13.71 -13.97 -19.08
N VAL A 280 -14.58 -12.96 -19.06
CA VAL A 280 -15.73 -12.88 -19.97
C VAL A 280 -15.74 -11.56 -20.74
N ALA A 281 -15.76 -11.64 -22.07
CA ALA A 281 -15.56 -10.48 -22.95
C ALA A 281 -16.71 -9.43 -22.89
N SER A 282 -17.89 -9.81 -22.38
CA SER A 282 -19.02 -8.91 -22.15
C SER A 282 -18.97 -8.17 -20.80
N GLY A 283 -18.04 -8.55 -19.92
CA GLY A 283 -18.00 -8.09 -18.53
C GLY A 283 -19.06 -8.71 -17.61
N THR A 284 -19.81 -9.72 -18.06
CA THR A 284 -20.73 -10.47 -17.18
C THR A 284 -19.95 -11.45 -16.30
N THR A 285 -20.21 -11.44 -14.99
CA THR A 285 -19.56 -12.36 -14.06
C THR A 285 -20.13 -13.78 -14.25
N PRO A 286 -19.30 -14.81 -14.49
CA PRO A 286 -19.81 -16.18 -14.62
C PRO A 286 -20.28 -16.71 -13.27
N THR A 287 -21.37 -17.50 -13.27
CA THR A 287 -21.74 -18.30 -12.10
C THR A 287 -20.92 -19.59 -12.10
N VAL A 288 -20.40 -19.94 -10.93
CA VAL A 288 -19.55 -21.12 -10.71
C VAL A 288 -20.10 -21.85 -9.50
N LEU A 289 -20.24 -23.16 -9.60
CA LEU A 289 -20.67 -24.03 -8.50
C LEU A 289 -19.74 -25.25 -8.42
N ASP A 290 -19.05 -25.45 -7.30
CA ASP A 290 -18.27 -26.66 -7.08
C ASP A 290 -19.18 -27.86 -6.75
N THR A 291 -19.01 -28.93 -7.51
CA THR A 291 -19.66 -30.23 -7.33
C THR A 291 -18.64 -31.37 -7.26
N SER A 292 -17.37 -31.03 -6.99
CA SER A 292 -16.25 -31.95 -6.94
C SER A 292 -16.43 -33.05 -5.91
N SER A 293 -15.75 -34.18 -6.12
CA SER A 293 -15.91 -35.36 -5.28
C SER A 293 -14.62 -36.16 -5.14
N GLY A 294 -14.61 -37.10 -4.19
CA GLY A 294 -13.50 -38.04 -4.00
C GLY A 294 -12.25 -37.48 -3.29
N GLY A 295 -12.29 -36.23 -2.82
CA GLY A 295 -11.17 -35.56 -2.16
C GLY A 295 -10.51 -34.44 -2.97
N THR A 296 -11.14 -34.03 -4.08
CA THR A 296 -10.86 -32.78 -4.81
C THR A 296 -11.94 -31.76 -4.45
N THR A 297 -11.58 -30.49 -4.34
CA THR A 297 -12.48 -29.35 -4.13
C THR A 297 -11.94 -28.15 -4.90
N ALA A 298 -12.83 -27.30 -5.40
CA ALA A 298 -12.48 -25.96 -5.86
C ALA A 298 -12.99 -24.93 -4.84
N THR A 299 -12.13 -24.01 -4.42
CA THR A 299 -12.51 -22.97 -3.47
C THR A 299 -12.67 -21.63 -4.19
N TYR A 300 -13.86 -21.08 -4.04
CA TYR A 300 -14.26 -19.68 -4.19
C TYR A 300 -15.10 -19.35 -2.93
N SER A 301 -15.29 -18.07 -2.58
CA SER A 301 -15.68 -17.66 -1.21
C SER A 301 -16.90 -16.73 -1.18
N ASP A 302 -18.06 -17.24 -0.75
CA ASP A 302 -19.34 -16.55 -0.88
C ASP A 302 -20.05 -16.35 0.48
N GLU A 303 -20.84 -15.27 0.61
CA GLU A 303 -21.68 -14.85 1.76
C GLU A 303 -22.98 -14.17 1.24
N ILE A 304 -23.97 -13.86 2.10
CA ILE A 304 -25.31 -13.39 1.69
C ILE A 304 -25.82 -12.19 2.50
N VAL A 305 -26.20 -11.11 1.80
CA VAL A 305 -26.95 -9.95 2.32
C VAL A 305 -28.06 -9.54 1.36
N VAL A 306 -29.24 -9.19 1.88
CA VAL A 306 -30.40 -8.71 1.09
C VAL A 306 -30.51 -7.19 1.17
N ASP A 307 -30.55 -6.49 0.03
CA ASP A 307 -30.75 -5.02 -0.03
C ASP A 307 -32.01 -4.60 -0.82
N THR A 308 -32.53 -3.42 -0.49
CA THR A 308 -33.69 -2.69 -1.06
C THR A 308 -34.77 -3.51 -1.79
N LEU A 309 -35.69 -4.11 -1.02
CA LEU A 309 -36.85 -4.83 -1.53
C LEU A 309 -37.95 -3.92 -2.13
N ILE A 310 -38.50 -4.34 -3.28
CA ILE A 310 -39.70 -3.76 -3.92
C ILE A 310 -40.67 -4.90 -4.34
N GLU A 311 -41.75 -5.11 -3.56
CA GLU A 311 -42.90 -5.99 -3.85
C GLU A 311 -42.58 -7.36 -4.52
N GLY A 312 -42.11 -8.33 -3.73
CA GLY A 312 -41.83 -9.70 -4.20
C GLY A 312 -42.07 -10.79 -3.14
N ASN A 313 -41.44 -11.95 -3.33
CA ASN A 313 -41.26 -12.97 -2.29
C ASN A 313 -39.76 -13.22 -2.15
N LEU A 314 -39.20 -13.09 -0.95
CA LEU A 314 -37.83 -13.52 -0.65
C LEU A 314 -37.71 -15.03 -0.90
N VAL A 315 -36.85 -15.45 -1.82
CA VAL A 315 -36.52 -16.86 -2.05
C VAL A 315 -35.05 -17.05 -1.72
N ILE A 316 -34.76 -17.97 -0.80
CA ILE A 316 -33.41 -18.48 -0.59
C ILE A 316 -33.47 -19.96 -0.93
N ASP A 317 -32.84 -20.38 -2.03
CA ASP A 317 -32.61 -21.80 -2.30
C ASP A 317 -31.47 -22.29 -1.39
N ILE A 318 -31.67 -23.44 -0.76
CA ILE A 318 -30.65 -24.14 0.04
C ILE A 318 -30.61 -25.61 -0.38
N ASP A 319 -29.50 -26.02 -1.00
CA ASP A 319 -29.26 -27.37 -1.55
C ASP A 319 -30.31 -27.86 -2.59
N GLY A 320 -30.95 -26.95 -3.33
CA GLY A 320 -31.97 -27.26 -4.36
C GLY A 320 -33.39 -27.34 -3.82
N VAL A 321 -33.72 -26.51 -2.82
CA VAL A 321 -35.01 -26.39 -2.15
C VAL A 321 -35.31 -24.92 -1.83
N ASP A 322 -36.35 -24.35 -2.47
CA ASP A 322 -36.81 -22.98 -2.23
C ASP A 322 -37.36 -22.78 -0.81
N TYR A 323 -36.76 -21.87 -0.03
CA TYR A 323 -37.33 -21.34 1.20
C TYR A 323 -37.90 -19.95 0.94
N THR A 324 -39.20 -19.91 0.61
CA THR A 324 -39.92 -18.68 0.25
C THR A 324 -40.55 -17.99 1.46
N GLU A 325 -40.49 -16.66 1.52
CA GLU A 325 -41.34 -15.81 2.37
C GLU A 325 -41.90 -14.63 1.57
N ALA A 326 -43.12 -14.16 1.87
CA ALA A 326 -43.71 -13.02 1.16
C ALA A 326 -43.17 -11.68 1.70
N PHE A 327 -42.92 -10.71 0.81
CA PHE A 327 -42.46 -9.38 1.24
C PHE A 327 -43.53 -8.66 2.08
N ASP A 328 -43.15 -8.24 3.29
CA ASP A 328 -43.95 -7.40 4.19
C ASP A 328 -43.66 -5.91 3.90
N THR A 329 -44.23 -5.03 4.69
CA THR A 329 -44.12 -3.56 4.64
C THR A 329 -42.69 -3.00 4.79
N ASN A 330 -41.69 -3.82 5.17
CA ASN A 330 -40.27 -3.48 5.10
C ASN A 330 -39.38 -4.76 5.06
N ALA A 331 -38.09 -4.54 4.78
CA ALA A 331 -37.09 -5.60 4.68
C ALA A 331 -36.89 -6.36 6.01
N ASP A 332 -36.72 -5.65 7.12
CA ASP A 332 -36.53 -6.21 8.46
C ASP A 332 -37.65 -7.21 8.82
N THR A 333 -38.91 -6.81 8.64
CA THR A 333 -40.08 -7.65 8.94
C THR A 333 -40.14 -8.87 8.01
N THR A 334 -39.69 -8.73 6.76
CA THR A 334 -39.61 -9.85 5.81
C THR A 334 -38.53 -10.86 6.24
N ALA A 335 -37.37 -10.38 6.69
CA ALA A 335 -36.31 -11.22 7.25
C ALA A 335 -36.74 -11.90 8.55
N ASP A 336 -37.38 -11.17 9.47
CA ASP A 336 -37.94 -11.68 10.73
C ASP A 336 -39.00 -12.77 10.48
N ASN A 337 -39.89 -12.55 9.52
CA ASN A 337 -40.89 -13.52 9.08
C ASN A 337 -40.19 -14.77 8.53
N TRP A 338 -39.27 -14.63 7.56
CA TRP A 338 -38.55 -15.75 6.94
C TRP A 338 -37.82 -16.59 8.00
N ARG A 339 -37.09 -15.94 8.91
CA ARG A 339 -36.39 -16.61 10.01
C ARG A 339 -37.38 -17.37 10.90
N THR A 340 -38.49 -16.75 11.27
CA THR A 340 -39.53 -17.36 12.11
C THR A 340 -40.20 -18.56 11.43
N THR A 341 -40.45 -18.48 10.12
CA THR A 341 -41.06 -19.53 9.31
C THR A 341 -40.12 -20.73 9.13
N HIS A 342 -38.84 -20.50 8.79
CA HIS A 342 -37.96 -21.55 8.26
C HIS A 342 -36.96 -22.14 9.27
N THR A 343 -36.62 -21.45 10.36
CA THR A 343 -35.64 -21.95 11.37
C THR A 343 -35.95 -23.37 11.86
N GLY A 344 -37.23 -23.69 12.08
CA GLY A 344 -37.65 -25.02 12.57
C GLY A 344 -37.47 -26.15 11.55
N THR A 345 -37.43 -25.83 10.26
CA THR A 345 -37.17 -26.78 9.16
C THR A 345 -35.67 -26.95 8.96
N LEU A 346 -34.93 -25.84 8.94
CA LEU A 346 -33.49 -25.78 8.67
C LEU A 346 -32.65 -26.42 9.78
N ALA A 347 -33.10 -26.32 11.04
CA ALA A 347 -32.53 -27.07 12.16
C ALA A 347 -32.74 -28.61 12.08
N GLY A 348 -33.54 -29.09 11.12
CA GLY A 348 -33.78 -30.51 10.83
C GLY A 348 -32.95 -31.08 9.67
N LEU A 349 -32.15 -30.26 8.99
CA LEU A 349 -31.31 -30.68 7.86
C LEU A 349 -30.04 -31.43 8.31
N SER A 350 -29.29 -31.95 7.33
CA SER A 350 -28.00 -32.62 7.51
C SER A 350 -27.05 -32.14 6.40
N PRO A 351 -26.24 -31.09 6.65
CA PRO A 351 -25.92 -30.52 7.96
C PRO A 351 -27.07 -29.75 8.61
N VAL A 352 -27.06 -29.72 9.95
CA VAL A 352 -27.98 -28.86 10.73
C VAL A 352 -27.60 -27.42 10.45
N LEU A 353 -28.55 -26.61 10.00
CA LEU A 353 -28.34 -25.19 9.77
C LEU A 353 -28.95 -24.39 10.93
N THR A 354 -28.16 -23.53 11.57
CA THR A 354 -28.63 -22.58 12.57
C THR A 354 -28.87 -21.23 11.92
N VAL A 355 -30.10 -20.73 12.02
CA VAL A 355 -30.48 -19.39 11.53
C VAL A 355 -30.42 -18.41 12.69
N THR A 356 -29.72 -17.29 12.49
CA THR A 356 -29.57 -16.22 13.50
C THR A 356 -29.92 -14.85 12.95
N ASP A 357 -30.08 -13.91 13.89
CA ASP A 357 -30.33 -12.50 13.61
C ASP A 357 -29.08 -11.80 13.09
N GLY A 358 -29.17 -11.16 11.92
CA GLY A 358 -28.11 -10.29 11.40
C GLY A 358 -28.40 -8.79 11.61
N GLY A 359 -29.49 -8.45 12.32
CA GLY A 359 -30.01 -7.09 12.37
C GLY A 359 -30.90 -6.74 11.17
N PRO A 360 -31.11 -5.44 10.89
CA PRO A 360 -31.99 -4.95 9.82
C PRO A 360 -31.75 -5.66 8.48
N ALA A 361 -32.83 -6.07 7.83
CA ALA A 361 -32.87 -6.85 6.59
C ALA A 361 -32.05 -8.16 6.51
N ARG A 362 -31.37 -8.62 7.57
CA ARG A 362 -30.33 -9.66 7.47
C ARG A 362 -30.70 -11.01 8.09
N ILE A 363 -30.27 -12.07 7.41
CA ILE A 363 -30.49 -13.48 7.78
C ILE A 363 -29.14 -14.20 7.73
N ILE A 364 -28.63 -14.63 8.88
CA ILE A 364 -27.39 -15.41 8.95
C ILE A 364 -27.77 -16.90 9.01
N ILE A 365 -27.18 -17.73 8.15
CA ILE A 365 -27.42 -19.18 8.09
C ILE A 365 -26.07 -19.90 8.24
N THR A 366 -25.82 -20.49 9.41
CA THR A 366 -24.54 -21.17 9.69
C THR A 366 -24.70 -22.70 9.66
N PRO A 367 -23.93 -23.44 8.85
CA PRO A 367 -23.91 -24.90 8.89
C PRO A 367 -23.11 -25.42 10.09
N ALA A 368 -23.64 -26.46 10.76
CA ALA A 368 -22.91 -27.15 11.83
C ALA A 368 -21.72 -27.99 11.32
N SER A 369 -21.63 -28.24 10.01
CA SER A 369 -20.53 -28.94 9.33
C SER A 369 -20.70 -28.87 7.81
N GLY A 370 -19.61 -28.72 7.03
CA GLY A 370 -19.69 -28.72 5.56
C GLY A 370 -20.32 -27.47 4.96
N THR A 371 -20.44 -27.44 3.64
CA THR A 371 -20.79 -26.24 2.86
C THR A 371 -22.11 -26.48 2.12
N PRO A 372 -23.24 -25.94 2.60
CA PRO A 372 -24.49 -25.93 1.82
C PRO A 372 -24.37 -24.94 0.66
N VAL A 373 -25.09 -25.20 -0.42
CA VAL A 373 -25.17 -24.29 -1.57
C VAL A 373 -26.35 -23.34 -1.35
N PHE A 374 -26.12 -22.05 -1.56
CA PHE A 374 -27.14 -21.01 -1.51
C PHE A 374 -27.33 -20.38 -2.89
N THR A 375 -28.58 -20.19 -3.32
CA THR A 375 -28.90 -19.65 -4.65
C THR A 375 -30.07 -18.65 -4.58
N ASP A 376 -29.98 -17.60 -5.40
CA ASP A 376 -30.91 -16.47 -5.41
C ASP A 376 -32.00 -16.63 -6.50
N ASP A 377 -33.00 -17.49 -6.24
CA ASP A 377 -34.13 -17.74 -7.15
C ASP A 377 -35.21 -16.63 -7.09
N SER A 378 -34.79 -15.43 -6.68
CA SER A 378 -35.59 -14.23 -6.50
C SER A 378 -36.06 -13.61 -7.83
N PRO A 379 -37.36 -13.27 -7.97
CA PRO A 379 -37.82 -12.48 -9.12
C PRO A 379 -37.24 -11.05 -9.08
N ALA A 380 -36.84 -10.55 -10.24
CA ALA A 380 -36.05 -9.33 -10.40
C ALA A 380 -36.54 -8.11 -9.59
N GLY A 381 -35.68 -7.60 -8.70
CA GLY A 381 -35.98 -6.55 -7.73
C GLY A 381 -35.36 -6.76 -6.35
N MET A 382 -34.64 -7.87 -6.18
CA MET A 382 -33.91 -8.28 -4.98
C MET A 382 -32.61 -8.94 -5.47
N SER A 383 -31.53 -8.87 -4.69
CA SER A 383 -30.24 -9.50 -5.02
C SER A 383 -29.40 -9.76 -3.77
N PHE A 384 -28.74 -10.90 -3.71
CA PHE A 384 -27.73 -11.17 -2.69
C PHE A 384 -26.42 -10.40 -2.95
N THR A 385 -25.80 -9.90 -1.88
CA THR A 385 -24.43 -9.36 -1.89
C THR A 385 -23.51 -10.19 -0.99
N GLU A 386 -22.25 -10.28 -1.40
CA GLU A 386 -21.24 -11.25 -0.97
C GLU A 386 -20.09 -10.52 -0.24
N TYR A 387 -19.63 -11.03 0.90
CA TYR A 387 -18.63 -10.42 1.80
C TYR A 387 -17.67 -11.48 2.39
N GLN A 388 -16.74 -11.05 3.25
CA GLN A 388 -15.84 -11.94 3.98
C GLN A 388 -15.74 -11.54 5.46
N ALA A 389 -15.86 -12.52 6.35
CA ALA A 389 -15.64 -12.35 7.78
C ALA A 389 -14.16 -12.33 8.15
N SER A 390 -13.75 -11.41 9.03
CA SER A 390 -12.40 -11.29 9.57
C SER A 390 -12.33 -11.65 11.06
N SER A 391 -11.14 -11.84 11.62
CA SER A 391 -10.98 -12.18 13.06
C SER A 391 -9.68 -11.67 13.66
N VAL A 392 -9.70 -11.40 14.97
CA VAL A 392 -8.59 -10.86 15.76
C VAL A 392 -8.46 -11.63 17.07
N ILE A 393 -7.26 -12.04 17.45
CA ILE A 393 -6.99 -12.75 18.72
C ILE A 393 -6.45 -11.75 19.73
N LEU A 394 -7.14 -11.56 20.85
CA LEU A 394 -6.65 -10.71 21.94
C LEU A 394 -5.54 -11.39 22.75
N ALA A 395 -4.49 -10.63 23.05
CA ALA A 395 -3.42 -10.99 23.97
C ALA A 395 -3.10 -9.79 24.87
N GLY A 396 -2.57 -10.04 26.08
CA GLY A 396 -2.23 -8.99 27.05
C GLY A 396 -2.37 -9.46 28.50
N THR A 397 -2.09 -8.58 29.45
CA THR A 397 -2.35 -8.80 30.89
C THR A 397 -2.90 -7.56 31.63
N ASN A 398 -2.95 -6.40 30.98
CA ASN A 398 -3.35 -5.10 31.50
C ASN A 398 -3.54 -4.11 30.32
N GLY A 399 -3.92 -2.86 30.63
CA GLY A 399 -4.07 -1.77 29.64
C GLY A 399 -5.49 -1.59 29.13
N ASN A 400 -5.64 -1.03 27.93
CA ASN A 400 -6.90 -1.00 27.17
C ASN A 400 -6.70 -1.80 25.88
N THR A 401 -7.69 -2.60 25.50
CA THR A 401 -7.79 -3.15 24.14
C THR A 401 -8.47 -2.10 23.26
N ILE A 402 -7.71 -1.56 22.32
CA ILE A 402 -8.22 -0.69 21.24
C ILE A 402 -8.22 -1.51 19.96
N ILE A 403 -9.35 -1.49 19.24
CA ILE A 403 -9.52 -2.13 17.94
C ILE A 403 -10.16 -1.13 16.98
N GLU A 404 -9.55 -0.91 15.82
CA GLU A 404 -10.19 -0.13 14.77
C GLU A 404 -11.16 -0.98 13.95
N VAL A 405 -12.38 -0.48 13.69
CA VAL A 405 -13.30 -1.04 12.69
C VAL A 405 -13.61 0.02 11.62
N ASP A 406 -13.11 -0.21 10.41
CA ASP A 406 -13.28 0.63 9.22
C ASP A 406 -13.05 2.14 9.49
N GLY A 407 -11.87 2.51 10.00
CA GLY A 407 -11.52 3.91 10.27
C GLY A 407 -12.15 4.49 11.54
N THR A 408 -12.41 3.69 12.59
CA THR A 408 -12.92 4.16 13.89
C THR A 408 -12.45 3.29 15.05
N ASP A 409 -11.78 3.91 16.03
CA ASP A 409 -11.29 3.28 17.26
C ASP A 409 -12.45 2.88 18.20
N TYR A 410 -12.52 1.61 18.61
CA TYR A 410 -13.36 1.12 19.70
C TYR A 410 -12.48 0.63 20.85
N THR A 411 -12.76 1.09 22.07
CA THR A 411 -11.88 0.89 23.24
C THR A 411 -12.58 0.14 24.36
N GLU A 412 -11.96 -0.93 24.85
CA GLU A 412 -12.36 -1.70 26.03
C GLU A 412 -11.23 -1.73 27.06
N THR A 413 -11.54 -1.71 28.35
CA THR A 413 -10.50 -1.87 29.39
C THR A 413 -10.11 -3.34 29.54
N PHE A 414 -8.80 -3.63 29.58
CA PHE A 414 -8.33 -5.00 29.70
C PHE A 414 -8.62 -5.56 31.10
N ASP A 415 -9.47 -6.60 31.16
CA ASP A 415 -9.83 -7.30 32.40
C ASP A 415 -8.75 -8.33 32.80
N SER A 416 -8.98 -9.08 33.88
CA SER A 416 -8.19 -10.22 34.36
C SER A 416 -7.58 -11.18 33.31
N ASN A 417 -8.16 -11.31 32.10
CA ASN A 417 -7.62 -12.10 31.00
C ASN A 417 -8.26 -11.73 29.64
N ALA A 418 -7.58 -12.05 28.53
CA ALA A 418 -8.01 -11.69 27.18
C ALA A 418 -9.38 -12.25 26.77
N ALA A 419 -9.83 -13.40 27.31
CA ALA A 419 -11.13 -13.98 26.95
C ALA A 419 -12.31 -13.28 27.65
N THR A 420 -12.11 -12.73 28.86
CA THR A 420 -13.11 -11.85 29.49
C THR A 420 -13.06 -10.44 28.91
N THR A 421 -11.89 -9.93 28.50
CA THR A 421 -11.78 -8.69 27.72
C THR A 421 -12.53 -8.78 26.39
N ALA A 422 -12.39 -9.87 25.63
CA ALA A 422 -13.13 -10.08 24.38
C ALA A 422 -14.66 -10.12 24.61
N ALA A 423 -15.13 -10.80 25.66
CA ALA A 423 -16.54 -10.84 26.03
C ALA A 423 -17.07 -9.46 26.47
N ALA A 424 -16.26 -8.66 27.17
CA ALA A 424 -16.58 -7.28 27.52
C ALA A 424 -16.69 -6.39 26.28
N PHE A 425 -15.72 -6.48 25.35
CA PHE A 425 -15.72 -5.74 24.09
C PHE A 425 -17.00 -6.01 23.28
N VAL A 426 -17.41 -7.27 23.11
CA VAL A 426 -18.70 -7.61 22.46
C VAL A 426 -19.88 -6.99 23.23
N THR A 427 -19.89 -7.11 24.55
CA THR A 427 -21.00 -6.62 25.40
C THR A 427 -21.17 -5.10 25.31
N ASN A 428 -20.07 -4.35 25.24
CA ASN A 428 -20.06 -2.89 25.33
C ASN A 428 -20.04 -2.21 23.96
N GLN A 429 -19.31 -2.75 22.97
CA GLN A 429 -19.01 -2.08 21.70
C GLN A 429 -19.89 -2.58 20.53
N ALA A 430 -20.29 -3.86 20.50
CA ALA A 430 -20.89 -4.45 19.30
C ALA A 430 -22.16 -3.73 18.81
N ALA A 431 -22.99 -3.20 19.71
CA ALA A 431 -24.17 -2.42 19.34
C ALA A 431 -23.83 -1.04 18.71
N ALA A 432 -22.71 -0.42 19.12
CA ALA A 432 -22.21 0.82 18.54
C ALA A 432 -21.51 0.57 17.20
N ILE A 433 -20.76 -0.53 17.08
CA ILE A 433 -20.11 -0.97 15.84
C ILE A 433 -21.18 -1.29 14.77
N LEU A 434 -22.17 -2.12 15.11
CA LEU A 434 -23.29 -2.45 14.22
C LEU A 434 -24.06 -1.20 13.76
N SER A 435 -24.36 -0.28 14.68
CA SER A 435 -25.10 0.95 14.36
C SER A 435 -24.29 1.98 13.55
N ALA A 436 -22.96 1.87 13.49
CA ALA A 436 -22.10 2.85 12.81
C ALA A 436 -21.46 2.32 11.52
N LYS A 437 -21.26 1.00 11.42
CA LYS A 437 -20.49 0.32 10.34
C LYS A 437 -21.27 -0.80 9.65
N SER A 438 -22.42 -1.21 10.20
CA SER A 438 -23.12 -2.45 9.80
C SER A 438 -22.26 -3.73 9.97
N VAL A 439 -21.26 -3.68 10.84
CA VAL A 439 -20.36 -4.79 11.21
C VAL A 439 -20.90 -5.48 12.47
N ILE A 440 -21.05 -6.80 12.45
CA ILE A 440 -21.40 -7.60 13.64
C ILE A 440 -20.10 -8.06 14.31
N VAL A 441 -20.03 -7.94 15.64
CA VAL A 441 -18.88 -8.44 16.43
C VAL A 441 -19.34 -9.53 17.37
N THR A 442 -18.69 -10.70 17.30
CA THR A 442 -18.88 -11.82 18.22
C THR A 442 -17.54 -12.29 18.77
N ASN A 443 -17.52 -13.16 19.79
CA ASN A 443 -16.27 -13.74 20.30
C ASN A 443 -16.37 -15.24 20.59
N VAL A 444 -15.24 -15.93 20.39
CA VAL A 444 -15.00 -17.30 20.88
C VAL A 444 -13.72 -17.29 21.70
N THR A 445 -13.86 -17.38 23.02
CA THR A 445 -12.75 -17.17 23.97
C THR A 445 -12.12 -15.77 23.80
N ALA A 446 -10.81 -15.68 23.54
CA ALA A 446 -10.10 -14.43 23.28
C ALA A 446 -10.13 -13.96 21.81
N THR A 447 -10.68 -14.76 20.89
CA THR A 447 -10.83 -14.38 19.49
C THR A 447 -12.13 -13.61 19.30
N LEU A 448 -12.03 -12.40 18.73
CA LEU A 448 -13.14 -11.62 18.20
C LEU A 448 -13.30 -11.91 16.70
N TYR A 449 -14.53 -11.96 16.23
CA TYR A 449 -14.89 -12.13 14.82
C TYR A 449 -15.68 -10.91 14.38
N PHE A 450 -15.29 -10.33 13.25
CA PHE A 450 -15.85 -9.10 12.70
C PHE A 450 -16.43 -9.40 11.31
N ASP A 451 -17.74 -9.36 11.27
CA ASP A 451 -18.57 -9.61 10.09
C ASP A 451 -18.62 -8.35 9.21
N HIS A 452 -18.48 -8.49 7.89
CA HIS A 452 -18.47 -7.39 6.90
C HIS A 452 -17.38 -6.29 7.06
N ALA A 453 -16.33 -6.49 7.87
CA ALA A 453 -15.27 -5.47 8.03
C ALA A 453 -14.47 -5.31 6.72
N ILE A 454 -14.49 -4.10 6.14
CA ILE A 454 -13.87 -3.79 4.83
C ILE A 454 -12.34 -3.79 4.95
N THR A 455 -11.84 -3.55 6.17
CA THR A 455 -10.42 -3.62 6.53
C THR A 455 -10.22 -4.54 7.74
N ALA A 456 -9.15 -5.33 7.73
CA ALA A 456 -8.83 -6.24 8.85
C ALA A 456 -8.58 -5.43 10.14
N PRO A 457 -9.28 -5.70 11.25
CA PRO A 457 -9.19 -4.87 12.45
C PRO A 457 -7.81 -4.98 13.11
N THR A 458 -7.16 -3.84 13.39
CA THR A 458 -5.82 -3.78 13.98
C THR A 458 -5.87 -3.59 15.51
N ILE A 459 -4.82 -4.03 16.22
CA ILE A 459 -4.62 -3.79 17.65
C ILE A 459 -3.65 -2.63 17.84
N VAL A 460 -3.99 -1.68 18.72
CA VAL A 460 -3.39 -0.34 18.75
C VAL A 460 -2.64 -0.08 20.08
N ASP A 461 -1.32 -0.34 20.13
CA ASP A 461 -0.45 -0.18 21.34
C ASP A 461 0.49 1.05 21.26
N ASN A 462 0.30 2.06 22.14
CA ASN A 462 0.49 3.47 21.74
C ASN A 462 1.02 4.41 22.86
N SER A 463 2.28 4.89 22.81
CA SER A 463 2.81 6.03 23.62
C SER A 463 4.27 6.47 23.31
N THR A 464 4.62 7.79 23.19
CA THR A 464 5.93 8.49 23.51
C THR A 464 6.10 9.96 22.91
N VAL A 465 7.10 10.81 23.31
CA VAL A 465 7.16 12.34 23.51
C VAL A 465 7.50 13.38 22.34
N GLY A 466 8.70 14.02 22.11
CA GLY A 466 9.07 14.72 20.81
C GLY A 466 10.16 15.84 20.61
N PHE A 467 11.41 15.59 20.13
CA PHE A 467 12.52 16.60 20.06
C PHE A 467 12.88 17.31 18.71
N LEU A 468 12.66 18.62 18.56
CA LEU A 468 13.12 19.52 17.47
C LEU A 468 14.65 19.74 17.32
N THR A 469 15.11 20.42 16.23
CA THR A 469 16.28 21.36 16.17
C THR A 469 16.23 22.46 15.08
N PHE A 470 16.61 23.72 15.32
CA PHE A 470 16.63 24.81 14.29
C PHE A 470 17.82 24.89 13.32
N THR A 471 17.80 25.84 12.35
CA THR A 471 18.84 26.45 11.45
C THR A 471 18.08 27.20 10.33
N SER A 472 18.27 28.47 9.95
CA SER A 472 18.77 29.70 10.60
C SER A 472 18.02 30.90 9.97
N GLY A 473 17.69 31.99 10.68
CA GLY A 473 17.21 33.21 10.00
C GLY A 473 16.35 34.18 10.81
N ALA A 474 16.97 35.07 11.60
CA ALA A 474 16.24 36.05 12.39
C ALA A 474 15.64 37.19 11.53
N GLN A 475 14.38 37.05 11.10
CA GLN A 475 13.55 38.15 10.60
C GLN A 475 12.25 38.33 11.39
N ALA A 476 11.71 39.54 11.36
CA ALA A 476 10.73 40.01 12.33
C ALA A 476 9.30 39.52 12.05
N GLY A 477 8.83 38.59 12.88
CA GLY A 477 7.46 38.09 12.88
C GLY A 477 7.18 37.34 14.18
N GLY A 478 6.19 37.77 14.96
CA GLY A 478 5.88 37.23 16.29
C GLY A 478 5.19 35.87 16.25
N GLY A 479 5.69 34.94 15.43
CA GLY A 479 5.07 33.65 15.16
C GLY A 479 5.18 32.67 16.33
N VAL A 480 4.11 31.93 16.56
CA VAL A 480 3.98 30.88 17.58
C VAL A 480 3.73 29.55 16.86
N LEU A 481 4.67 28.62 16.98
CA LEU A 481 4.53 27.25 16.46
C LEU A 481 3.80 26.39 17.50
N THR A 482 2.70 25.79 17.07
CA THR A 482 1.81 24.97 17.89
C THR A 482 1.62 23.61 17.22
N VAL A 483 1.70 22.52 17.98
CA VAL A 483 1.25 21.19 17.55
C VAL A 483 -0.15 20.91 18.12
N THR A 484 -0.96 20.17 17.36
CA THR A 484 -2.26 19.62 17.78
C THR A 484 -2.43 18.18 17.30
N GLY A 485 -3.18 17.38 18.05
CA GLY A 485 -3.40 15.96 17.77
C GLY A 485 -4.06 15.21 18.93
N LYS A 486 -4.04 13.87 18.90
CA LYS A 486 -4.29 13.02 20.09
C LYS A 486 -3.01 12.95 20.93
N SER A 487 -3.11 12.91 22.26
CA SER A 487 -1.95 12.81 23.16
C SER A 487 -2.11 11.78 24.30
N ILE A 488 -1.01 11.48 24.98
CA ILE A 488 -0.94 10.67 26.22
C ILE A 488 0.20 11.19 27.12
N ASP A 489 0.20 10.87 28.41
CA ASP A 489 1.27 11.22 29.37
C ASP A 489 2.02 9.99 29.92
N ASP A 490 2.96 10.20 30.85
CA ASP A 490 3.74 9.12 31.49
C ASP A 490 2.90 8.20 32.40
N ASP A 491 1.79 8.70 32.95
CA ASP A 491 0.84 7.95 33.77
C ASP A 491 -0.17 7.16 32.89
N GLY A 492 -0.13 7.34 31.56
CA GLY A 492 -1.01 6.68 30.59
C GLY A 492 -2.35 7.38 30.36
N ASN A 493 -2.52 8.64 30.79
CA ASN A 493 -3.76 9.39 30.60
C ASN A 493 -3.90 9.86 29.15
N TYR A 494 -4.76 9.20 28.37
CA TYR A 494 -5.07 9.59 27.00
C TYR A 494 -5.93 10.87 26.91
N ASN A 495 -5.62 11.74 25.96
CA ASN A 495 -6.45 12.87 25.56
C ASN A 495 -6.72 12.84 24.04
N GLY A 496 -7.98 12.74 23.65
CA GLY A 496 -8.40 12.66 22.24
C GLY A 496 -8.30 13.96 21.45
N SER A 497 -8.03 15.11 22.08
CA SER A 497 -7.71 16.36 21.39
C SER A 497 -6.90 17.29 22.30
N ASP A 498 -5.64 17.51 21.93
CA ASP A 498 -4.71 18.29 22.71
C ASP A 498 -3.89 19.27 21.86
N THR A 499 -3.22 20.20 22.54
CA THR A 499 -2.38 21.24 21.93
C THR A 499 -1.14 21.55 22.78
N GLU A 500 -0.04 21.90 22.12
CA GLU A 500 1.17 22.39 22.76
C GLU A 500 1.87 23.46 21.92
N VAL A 501 2.31 24.54 22.59
CA VAL A 501 3.15 25.58 21.98
C VAL A 501 4.61 25.18 22.16
N ILE A 502 5.20 24.61 21.11
CA ILE A 502 6.62 24.19 21.11
C ILE A 502 7.55 25.39 20.92
N VAL A 503 7.18 26.37 20.10
CA VAL A 503 8.01 27.57 19.85
C VAL A 503 7.16 28.82 20.07
N ALA A 504 7.31 29.43 21.26
CA ALA A 504 6.55 30.62 21.65
C ALA A 504 6.96 31.92 20.93
N ASN A 505 8.08 31.92 20.19
CA ASN A 505 8.50 33.01 19.31
C ASN A 505 9.51 32.49 18.27
N VAL A 506 9.08 32.31 17.02
CA VAL A 506 9.96 31.84 15.93
C VAL A 506 11.10 32.81 15.59
N SER A 507 10.96 34.12 15.84
CA SER A 507 12.09 35.07 15.70
C SER A 507 13.16 34.91 16.79
N ALA A 508 12.92 34.11 17.83
CA ALA A 508 13.88 33.75 18.87
C ALA A 508 14.52 32.36 18.65
N ALA A 509 14.15 31.68 17.56
CA ALA A 509 14.87 30.52 17.05
C ALA A 509 16.36 30.86 16.86
N VAL A 510 17.26 30.02 17.37
CA VAL A 510 18.65 30.04 16.90
C VAL A 510 18.87 29.02 15.77
N THR A 511 19.82 28.12 15.92
CA THR A 511 20.53 27.49 14.79
C THR A 511 21.16 26.22 15.36
N ASP A 512 20.83 25.07 14.75
CA ASP A 512 20.99 23.70 15.27
C ASP A 512 20.37 23.47 16.68
N GLN A 513 19.27 24.19 17.02
CA GLN A 513 18.74 24.33 18.41
C GLN A 513 17.47 23.52 18.74
N LEU A 514 17.56 22.64 19.74
CA LEU A 514 16.55 21.67 20.17
C LEU A 514 15.33 22.22 20.95
N PHE A 515 14.16 21.57 20.82
CA PHE A 515 12.92 21.78 21.64
C PHE A 515 12.16 20.47 21.78
N GLU A 516 11.82 19.99 22.98
CA GLU A 516 10.83 18.90 23.07
C GLU A 516 9.38 19.43 23.07
N THR A 517 8.45 18.73 22.40
CA THR A 517 7.07 18.66 22.89
C THR A 517 7.09 17.89 24.19
N THR A 518 6.58 18.47 25.27
CA THR A 518 6.48 17.81 26.58
C THR A 518 5.38 16.72 26.62
N LYS A 519 4.57 16.63 25.56
CA LYS A 519 3.48 15.66 25.40
C LYS A 519 3.83 14.56 24.41
N LYS A 520 3.29 13.36 24.66
CA LYS A 520 3.36 12.21 23.76
C LYS A 520 2.22 12.30 22.76
N TRP A 521 2.51 12.22 21.46
CA TRP A 521 1.49 12.37 20.41
C TRP A 521 1.17 11.02 19.75
N LEU A 522 -0.07 10.86 19.28
CA LEU A 522 -0.57 9.59 18.75
C LEU A 522 -1.25 9.78 17.38
N GLY A 523 -0.80 9.05 16.36
CA GLY A 523 -1.36 9.08 15.01
C GLY A 523 -1.11 10.40 14.26
N GLN A 524 -2.18 11.01 13.75
CA GLN A 524 -2.09 12.28 13.00
C GLN A 524 -1.81 13.48 13.91
N ILE A 525 -0.82 14.29 13.52
CA ILE A 525 -0.51 15.58 14.13
C ILE A 525 -0.55 16.72 13.11
N THR A 526 -0.91 17.92 13.57
CA THR A 526 -0.90 19.14 12.76
C THR A 526 -0.02 20.19 13.41
N PHE A 527 0.94 20.70 12.66
CA PHE A 527 1.78 21.84 13.03
C PHE A 527 1.20 23.11 12.42
N THR A 528 0.95 24.11 13.26
CA THR A 528 0.37 25.40 12.87
C THR A 528 1.27 26.53 13.34
N ILE A 529 1.58 27.48 12.45
CA ILE A 529 2.28 28.71 12.83
C ILE A 529 1.31 29.89 12.81
N SER A 530 1.13 30.54 13.96
CA SER A 530 0.17 31.63 14.16
C SER A 530 0.87 32.93 14.56
N GLY A 531 0.41 34.09 14.10
CA GLY A 531 1.04 35.38 14.41
C GLY A 531 0.67 36.49 13.43
N GLU A 532 1.37 37.63 13.52
CA GLU A 532 1.26 38.76 12.57
C GLU A 532 2.60 38.99 11.86
N GLY A 533 2.62 38.75 10.53
CA GLY A 533 3.76 39.04 9.65
C GLY A 533 4.98 38.13 9.84
N GLY A 534 5.79 38.02 8.79
CA GLY A 534 7.02 37.23 8.78
C GLY A 534 7.35 36.67 7.39
N ALA A 535 8.58 36.22 7.21
CA ALA A 535 8.91 35.26 6.16
C ALA A 535 8.35 33.88 6.53
N ALA A 536 8.45 32.91 5.61
CA ALA A 536 8.13 31.53 5.95
C ALA A 536 9.15 30.93 6.92
N PHE A 537 8.70 29.93 7.66
CA PHE A 537 9.44 29.19 8.66
C PHE A 537 9.57 27.74 8.16
N LYS A 538 10.77 27.41 7.65
CA LYS A 538 11.09 26.11 7.02
C LYS A 538 11.48 25.07 8.06
N PHE A 539 10.95 23.85 7.93
CA PHE A 539 11.36 22.71 8.73
C PHE A 539 11.01 21.31 8.18
N ASN A 540 12.00 20.42 8.22
CA ASN A 540 11.87 18.97 8.35
C ASN A 540 11.14 18.62 9.65
N TYR A 541 10.73 17.37 9.80
CA TYR A 541 10.14 16.83 11.03
C TYR A 541 10.18 15.31 10.99
N GLY A 542 9.87 14.65 12.10
CA GLY A 542 9.87 13.19 12.14
C GLY A 542 9.45 12.61 13.48
N LEU A 543 9.37 11.29 13.54
CA LEU A 543 9.01 10.56 14.77
C LEU A 543 10.12 9.61 15.25
N VAL A 544 10.49 9.70 16.54
CA VAL A 544 11.57 8.88 17.13
C VAL A 544 11.33 8.52 18.60
N LYS A 545 10.76 7.34 18.87
CA LYS A 545 10.85 6.78 20.22
C LYS A 545 12.31 6.61 20.65
N TYR A 546 12.66 7.17 21.81
CA TYR A 546 13.74 6.66 22.63
C TYR A 546 13.15 5.93 23.86
N GLU A 547 13.98 5.09 24.49
CA GLU A 547 13.63 4.41 25.73
C GLU A 547 14.47 4.97 26.89
N ASP A 548 13.80 5.56 27.88
CA ASP A 548 14.35 6.13 29.12
C ASP A 548 14.02 5.29 30.37
N PHE A 549 13.31 4.17 30.18
CA PHE A 549 12.80 3.28 31.23
C PHE A 549 11.99 4.02 32.31
N GLY A 550 11.24 5.05 31.95
CA GLY A 550 10.42 5.87 32.85
C GLY A 550 11.22 6.95 33.55
N ASN A 551 11.97 7.75 32.79
CA ASN A 551 12.81 8.87 33.27
C ASN A 551 13.75 8.47 34.43
N ARG A 552 14.52 7.40 34.26
CA ARG A 552 15.47 6.89 35.26
C ARG A 552 16.87 6.72 34.67
N ASP A 553 17.89 6.86 35.50
CA ASP A 553 19.26 6.50 35.11
C ASP A 553 19.39 4.97 35.05
N PHE A 554 20.07 4.43 34.03
CA PHE A 554 20.30 3.00 33.85
C PHE A 554 21.61 2.71 33.11
N THR A 555 22.19 1.53 33.34
CA THR A 555 23.24 0.97 32.47
C THR A 555 22.60 0.00 31.47
N PHE A 556 22.90 0.18 30.19
CA PHE A 556 22.53 -0.72 29.10
C PHE A 556 23.56 -1.84 28.95
N ASN A 557 23.10 -3.09 29.02
CA ASN A 557 23.91 -4.30 29.17
C ASN A 557 23.87 -5.24 27.94
N ASP A 558 22.72 -5.33 27.27
CA ASP A 558 22.53 -6.19 26.10
C ASP A 558 21.35 -5.75 25.22
N ILE A 559 21.39 -6.15 23.95
CA ILE A 559 20.30 -6.03 22.97
C ILE A 559 20.11 -7.36 22.26
N GLU A 560 18.85 -7.72 22.03
CA GLU A 560 18.43 -8.82 21.19
C GLU A 560 17.29 -8.33 20.29
N PHE A 561 17.49 -8.44 18.97
CA PHE A 561 16.47 -8.17 17.97
C PHE A 561 16.18 -9.48 17.24
N ILE A 562 14.89 -9.83 17.10
CA ILE A 562 14.42 -11.04 16.41
C ILE A 562 13.34 -10.60 15.44
N MET A 563 13.36 -11.12 14.20
CA MET A 563 12.43 -10.73 13.14
C MET A 563 12.03 -11.93 12.28
N HIS A 564 10.94 -11.78 11.53
CA HIS A 564 10.59 -12.69 10.43
C HIS A 564 10.54 -11.89 9.12
N ALA A 565 11.33 -12.31 8.14
CA ALA A 565 11.42 -11.61 6.87
C ALA A 565 10.15 -11.81 6.02
N GLY A 566 9.67 -10.72 5.41
CA GLY A 566 8.54 -10.72 4.46
C GLY A 566 8.95 -10.40 3.01
N ALA A 567 10.25 -10.38 2.76
CA ALA A 567 10.92 -10.32 1.47
C ALA A 567 12.39 -10.75 1.67
N ASN A 568 13.10 -11.09 0.58
CA ASN A 568 14.55 -11.28 0.65
C ASN A 568 15.21 -9.92 0.92
N GLU A 569 15.82 -9.76 2.10
CA GLU A 569 16.48 -8.54 2.52
C GLU A 569 18.00 -8.69 2.37
N THR A 570 18.65 -7.72 1.71
CA THR A 570 20.11 -7.70 1.54
C THR A 570 20.69 -6.37 2.03
N GLY A 571 21.42 -6.40 3.14
CA GLY A 571 21.93 -5.19 3.79
C GLY A 571 21.10 -4.65 4.96
N LEU A 572 20.32 -5.51 5.65
CA LEU A 572 19.70 -5.19 6.94
C LEU A 572 20.72 -4.52 7.88
N ASN A 573 20.32 -3.48 8.57
CA ASN A 573 21.13 -2.95 9.68
C ASN A 573 20.24 -2.57 10.85
N VAL A 574 20.61 -3.04 12.04
CA VAL A 574 20.01 -2.66 13.32
C VAL A 574 21.08 -1.87 14.07
N GLU A 575 20.77 -0.64 14.45
CA GLU A 575 21.72 0.32 15.00
C GLU A 575 21.18 0.90 16.31
N VAL A 576 22.03 0.94 17.34
CA VAL A 576 21.70 1.54 18.64
C VAL A 576 22.49 2.82 18.84
N PHE A 577 21.80 3.86 19.28
CA PHE A 577 22.36 5.16 19.57
C PHE A 577 22.04 5.56 21.01
N HIS A 578 22.99 6.21 21.65
CA HIS A 578 22.75 6.96 22.88
C HIS A 578 22.04 8.25 22.49
N TYR A 579 20.79 8.41 22.91
CA TYR A 579 20.11 9.69 22.82
C TYR A 579 20.61 10.60 23.94
N ASN A 580 21.25 11.70 23.58
CA ASN A 580 21.77 12.70 24.51
C ASN A 580 21.54 14.12 23.94
N PRO A 581 20.65 14.94 24.55
CA PRO A 581 20.34 16.29 24.09
C PRO A 581 21.54 17.24 23.95
N ALA A 582 22.67 16.94 24.60
CA ALA A 582 23.86 17.79 24.62
C ALA A 582 24.97 17.35 23.64
N GLU A 583 24.91 16.14 23.09
CA GLU A 583 25.95 15.58 22.21
C GLU A 583 25.48 15.31 20.78
N MET A 584 24.17 15.15 20.58
CA MET A 584 23.58 14.97 19.25
C MET A 584 23.76 16.23 18.41
N THR A 585 24.55 16.11 17.35
CA THR A 585 24.78 17.18 16.37
C THR A 585 23.73 17.04 15.28
N TYR A 586 22.72 17.88 15.34
CA TYR A 586 21.74 18.00 14.27
C TYR A 586 22.25 18.96 13.20
N SER A 587 21.71 18.86 11.99
CA SER A 587 21.95 19.84 10.92
C SER A 587 20.72 19.96 10.03
N ALA A 588 20.42 21.19 9.59
CA ALA A 588 19.57 21.45 8.43
C ALA A 588 19.89 20.53 7.25
N ALA A 589 21.09 20.69 6.68
CA ALA A 589 21.45 20.17 5.35
C ALA A 589 21.62 18.63 5.31
N ALA A 590 21.67 17.98 6.47
CA ALA A 590 21.64 16.53 6.60
C ALA A 590 21.15 16.16 8.00
N PHE A 591 19.89 15.73 8.12
CA PHE A 591 19.39 15.17 9.35
C PHE A 591 20.01 13.79 9.60
N ASP A 592 21.18 13.76 10.24
CA ASP A 592 21.74 12.56 10.87
C ASP A 592 22.13 12.89 12.32
N PRO A 593 21.15 13.00 13.23
CA PRO A 593 21.34 13.47 14.60
C PRO A 593 22.21 12.52 15.45
N MET A 594 22.52 11.34 14.90
CA MET A 594 23.21 10.25 15.56
C MET A 594 24.26 9.66 14.61
N ALA A 595 25.06 10.52 13.98
CA ALA A 595 26.04 10.21 12.93
C ALA A 595 27.10 9.12 13.26
N GLN A 596 27.10 8.57 14.46
CA GLN A 596 27.76 7.31 14.78
C GLN A 596 26.86 6.44 15.68
N ALA A 597 26.51 5.25 15.19
CA ALA A 597 25.92 4.20 16.02
C ALA A 597 26.93 3.76 17.08
N GLN A 598 26.47 3.64 18.34
CA GLN A 598 27.27 3.08 19.43
C GLN A 598 27.53 1.59 19.16
N TYR A 599 26.48 0.90 18.69
CA TYR A 599 26.50 -0.52 18.32
C TYR A 599 25.66 -0.73 17.06
N SER A 600 26.08 -1.61 16.16
CA SER A 600 25.25 -2.00 15.02
C SER A 600 25.51 -3.43 14.55
N LEU A 601 24.49 -4.04 13.96
CA LEU A 601 24.55 -5.34 13.29
C LEU A 601 25.71 -5.37 12.27
N LEU A 602 25.79 -4.36 11.39
CA LEU A 602 26.85 -4.24 10.38
C LEU A 602 28.27 -3.96 10.95
N ALA A 603 28.40 -3.60 12.24
CA ALA A 603 29.70 -3.49 12.90
C ALA A 603 30.14 -4.80 13.60
N ASP A 604 29.19 -5.64 13.99
CA ASP A 604 29.44 -6.95 14.61
C ASP A 604 29.53 -8.09 13.57
N HIS A 605 28.86 -7.94 12.42
CA HIS A 605 28.73 -8.94 11.37
C HIS A 605 29.15 -8.38 10.00
N THR A 606 29.66 -9.25 9.13
CA THR A 606 29.91 -8.94 7.71
C THR A 606 28.62 -8.86 6.91
N THR A 607 28.60 -8.21 5.74
CA THR A 607 27.39 -8.00 4.93
C THR A 607 26.58 -9.29 4.67
N GLU A 608 27.23 -10.39 4.25
CA GLU A 608 26.58 -11.71 4.06
C GLU A 608 25.95 -12.31 5.34
N GLY A 609 26.24 -11.75 6.51
CA GLY A 609 25.66 -12.12 7.81
C GLY A 609 24.48 -11.26 8.23
N ASN A 610 24.10 -10.29 7.40
CA ASN A 610 22.93 -9.41 7.59
C ASN A 610 21.81 -9.74 6.59
N ASP A 611 22.08 -10.52 5.55
CA ASP A 611 21.10 -10.90 4.54
C ASP A 611 20.12 -11.93 5.14
N VAL A 612 18.83 -11.78 4.87
CA VAL A 612 17.77 -12.67 5.38
C VAL A 612 16.83 -13.05 4.24
N ASP A 613 16.72 -14.36 3.98
CA ASP A 613 15.84 -14.92 2.95
C ASP A 613 14.35 -14.71 3.32
N ASP A 614 13.49 -14.60 2.30
CA ASP A 614 12.04 -14.42 2.44
C ASP A 614 11.38 -15.56 3.25
N ASN A 615 10.47 -15.20 4.17
CA ASN A 615 9.78 -16.12 5.07
C ASN A 615 10.73 -16.92 6.01
N PHE A 616 11.91 -16.36 6.37
CA PHE A 616 12.80 -16.90 7.41
C PHE A 616 12.91 -16.00 8.65
N ASP A 617 13.19 -16.62 9.80
CA ASP A 617 13.50 -15.93 11.04
C ASP A 617 14.95 -15.40 11.04
N GLY A 618 15.12 -14.10 11.25
CA GLY A 618 16.41 -13.43 11.42
C GLY A 618 16.61 -12.91 12.85
N GLY A 619 17.84 -12.59 13.23
CA GLY A 619 18.09 -11.95 14.51
C GLY A 619 19.54 -11.52 14.78
N TRP A 620 19.68 -10.48 15.61
CA TRP A 620 20.94 -9.93 16.09
C TRP A 620 20.97 -9.97 17.62
N LYS A 621 22.13 -10.29 18.21
CA LYS A 621 22.30 -10.23 19.67
C LYS A 621 23.69 -9.74 20.05
N ARG A 622 23.74 -8.72 20.91
CA ARG A 622 24.97 -8.17 21.49
C ARG A 622 24.81 -8.08 23.01
N ALA A 623 25.81 -8.54 23.75
CA ALA A 623 25.81 -8.52 25.22
C ALA A 623 27.17 -8.12 25.78
N GLY A 624 27.21 -7.70 27.05
CA GLY A 624 28.41 -7.10 27.64
C GLY A 624 28.59 -5.64 27.18
N ILE A 625 27.48 -4.98 26.86
CA ILE A 625 27.39 -3.53 26.76
C ILE A 625 27.57 -2.95 28.17
N GLY A 626 28.04 -1.71 28.25
CA GLY A 626 28.27 -0.99 29.51
C GLY A 626 28.15 0.51 29.26
N LEU A 627 27.02 0.89 28.67
CA LEU A 627 26.68 2.27 28.35
C LEU A 627 25.76 2.79 29.44
N ASP A 628 26.25 3.72 30.26
CA ASP A 628 25.43 4.43 31.23
C ASP A 628 24.60 5.51 30.51
N VAL A 629 23.30 5.55 30.80
CA VAL A 629 22.33 6.46 30.20
C VAL A 629 21.60 7.18 31.33
N LEU A 630 21.69 8.52 31.35
CA LEU A 630 21.12 9.36 32.40
C LEU A 630 19.66 9.73 32.07
N GLY A 631 18.77 8.73 32.00
CA GLY A 631 17.35 8.96 31.70
C GLY A 631 16.63 9.87 32.71
N GLY A 632 17.15 10.03 33.93
CA GLY A 632 16.67 11.05 34.87
C GLY A 632 16.99 12.50 34.46
N ASN A 633 17.81 12.70 33.42
CA ASN A 633 18.15 13.98 32.81
C ASN A 633 17.68 14.11 31.35
N GLY A 634 16.85 13.17 30.86
CA GLY A 634 16.35 13.18 29.48
C GLY A 634 17.28 12.55 28.43
N GLU A 635 18.21 11.68 28.84
CA GLU A 635 18.91 10.78 27.92
C GLU A 635 18.09 9.50 27.65
N GLY A 636 18.45 8.72 26.64
CA GLY A 636 17.77 7.46 26.32
C GLY A 636 18.51 6.57 25.32
N LEU A 637 17.84 5.51 24.87
CA LEU A 637 18.30 4.68 23.75
C LEU A 637 17.38 4.82 22.54
N VAL A 638 17.93 5.09 21.37
CA VAL A 638 17.21 5.00 20.08
C VAL A 638 17.71 3.78 19.31
N VAL A 639 16.79 3.04 18.69
CA VAL A 639 17.12 1.96 17.74
C VAL A 639 16.62 2.32 16.34
N ARG A 640 17.52 2.29 15.35
CA ARG A 640 17.20 2.40 13.93
C ARG A 640 17.26 1.00 13.33
N VAL A 641 16.22 0.62 12.59
CA VAL A 641 16.24 -0.56 11.72
C VAL A 641 16.16 -0.04 10.30
N THR A 642 17.10 -0.45 9.47
CA THR A 642 17.27 -0.03 8.08
C THR A 642 17.19 -1.28 7.21
N THR A 643 16.32 -1.25 6.19
CA THR A 643 16.12 -2.32 5.21
C THR A 643 16.39 -1.77 3.81
N ALA A 644 16.98 -2.56 2.92
CA ALA A 644 17.21 -2.21 1.53
C ALA A 644 15.99 -2.50 0.64
N VAL A 645 15.10 -3.40 1.09
CA VAL A 645 13.90 -3.81 0.35
C VAL A 645 12.63 -3.40 1.12
N ASN A 646 11.49 -3.32 0.41
CA ASN A 646 10.17 -3.10 1.00
C ASN A 646 9.63 -4.40 1.58
N ASN A 647 8.89 -4.32 2.69
CA ASN A 647 8.28 -5.46 3.40
C ASN A 647 9.27 -6.52 3.95
N SER A 648 10.57 -6.23 3.95
CA SER A 648 11.66 -7.05 4.51
C SER A 648 11.48 -7.54 5.95
N ILE A 649 10.57 -6.94 6.72
CA ILE A 649 10.24 -7.35 8.08
C ILE A 649 8.71 -7.40 8.18
N SER A 650 8.18 -8.61 8.37
CA SER A 650 6.74 -8.86 8.58
C SER A 650 6.35 -8.66 10.04
N TYR A 651 7.19 -9.13 10.97
CA TYR A 651 7.16 -8.77 12.38
C TYR A 651 8.58 -8.71 12.95
N GLY A 652 8.76 -7.94 14.02
CA GLY A 652 10.03 -7.81 14.74
C GLY A 652 9.81 -7.55 16.22
N VAL A 653 10.69 -8.09 17.06
CA VAL A 653 10.70 -7.97 18.52
C VAL A 653 12.07 -7.49 18.97
N LEU A 654 12.09 -6.47 19.83
CA LEU A 654 13.30 -5.86 20.37
C LEU A 654 13.32 -6.02 21.90
N HIS A 655 14.38 -6.63 22.42
CA HIS A 655 14.68 -6.68 23.84
C HIS A 655 15.90 -5.79 24.15
N LEU A 656 15.79 -4.99 25.20
CA LEU A 656 16.87 -4.15 25.74
C LEU A 656 17.13 -4.55 27.19
N GLY A 657 18.28 -5.19 27.44
CA GLY A 657 18.72 -5.58 28.78
C GLY A 657 19.38 -4.40 29.51
N VAL A 658 18.81 -4.01 30.65
CA VAL A 658 19.26 -2.84 31.44
C VAL A 658 19.33 -3.14 32.94
N SER A 659 20.08 -2.33 33.68
CA SER A 659 20.18 -2.35 35.15
C SER A 659 20.08 -0.94 35.74
N MET A 660 19.47 -0.83 36.92
CA MET A 660 19.25 0.39 37.70
C MET A 660 19.98 0.31 39.05
#